data_AF-A0A4Q5Z5D4-F1
#
_entry.id   AF-A0A4Q5Z5D4-F1
#
_cell.length_a   1.000
_cell.length_b   1.000
_cell.length_c   1.000
_cell.angle_alpha   90.00
_cell.angle_beta   90.00
_cell.angle_gamma   90.00
#
_symmetry.space_group_name_H-M   'P 1'
#
loop_
_entity.id
_entity.type
_entity.pdbx_description
1 polymer ?
#
loop_
_entity_poly.entity_id
_entity_poly.type
_entity_poly.pdbx_seq_one_letter_code
_entity_poly.pdbx_strand_id
1 'polypeptide(L)'
;MKKIGISFSRTNFRYYWEWWTEEDLKDDVKLIELSFEKNNTEDIALCDAFVLTGGVDIHPSFYNGVVHYPNRPESFEINRDIFEKKIYEYSQHYKLPLLAICRGMQLVNVLEGGKLIQDLDAANSIHKKDTADKTHIINVQSPSLLKEITDKDVFEINSAHHQAIDPSTIGESLVVSAVSKNDSIIEAIEFKNKDGKAFMLGVQWHPERMDQKELHPFSENIKRQFLREVRKTNMKKLSITNPATEQIIAELNVDTKESIQTKFEVLLKGQQRWQEITLTERIDILQNFSSLLQKNIEQLAAVLTSEMGKPLQQSRNEINGACTRIKWLTENAAKYLADEIMTDEENMQEKIAYEPLGVVCNISAWNYPYLVGVNVFIPALLGGNAVMYKPSEYASLTGLQIEKLWQEAGIPDDVFQVAIGKGEVGEFLLDLPFDGYFFTGSHKTGKYIYQRVAPKMVPCQCELGGKDPLYVADDVTDIKGVAAATADGVFYNNGQSCCAVERIYVHEKVYDQYVDEFVKEVNGFKIGVPTDDGIYIGPLSRKEQVAVLQQQIDDAVTKGATVLAGGKKSERGAYYFEPTVLANVNHQMQVMKDESFGPIIGIMKVVDDKEAIELMNDTDYGLTASVYSCRQERAENILRELNTGTGYWNCCDRVSAALPWSGRKASGFGSTLSYAGLRAFVKPKAYHLRK
;
A
#
# COMPACT_ATOMS: atom_id res chain seq x y z
N MET A 1 -3.56 -13.30 -18.04
CA MET A 1 -4.22 -12.74 -19.24
C MET A 1 -3.93 -11.26 -19.28
N LYS A 2 -3.44 -10.73 -20.41
CA LYS A 2 -3.15 -9.31 -20.62
C LYS A 2 -4.42 -8.53 -20.88
N LYS A 3 -4.45 -7.24 -20.51
CA LYS A 3 -5.63 -6.40 -20.71
C LYS A 3 -5.31 -5.15 -21.53
N ILE A 4 -6.08 -4.87 -22.57
CA ILE A 4 -5.96 -3.66 -23.39
C ILE A 4 -7.09 -2.71 -23.03
N GLY A 5 -6.76 -1.53 -22.50
CA GLY A 5 -7.72 -0.48 -22.21
C GLY A 5 -7.99 0.38 -23.45
N ILE A 6 -9.24 0.44 -23.92
CA ILE A 6 -9.63 1.28 -25.06
C ILE A 6 -10.44 2.45 -24.54
N SER A 7 -10.00 3.69 -24.83
CA SER A 7 -10.71 4.88 -24.39
C SER A 7 -12.05 5.01 -25.12
N PHE A 8 -13.13 5.26 -24.37
CA PHE A 8 -14.47 5.34 -24.92
C PHE A 8 -14.68 6.59 -25.79
N SER A 9 -15.37 6.42 -26.92
CA SER A 9 -15.84 7.51 -27.78
C SER A 9 -17.28 7.27 -28.23
N ARG A 10 -18.15 8.26 -28.07
CA ARG A 10 -19.61 8.08 -28.28
C ARG A 10 -20.00 7.62 -29.69
N THR A 11 -19.30 8.09 -30.71
CA THR A 11 -19.71 7.89 -32.11
C THR A 11 -19.04 6.70 -32.77
N ASN A 12 -17.83 6.33 -32.35
CA ASN A 12 -16.97 5.42 -33.12
C ASN A 12 -16.40 4.25 -32.31
N PHE A 13 -16.69 4.14 -31.00
CA PHE A 13 -16.09 3.12 -30.13
C PHE A 13 -16.27 1.69 -30.65
N ARG A 14 -17.43 1.39 -31.26
CA ARG A 14 -17.71 0.08 -31.85
C ARG A 14 -16.63 -0.37 -32.82
N TYR A 15 -16.11 0.52 -33.68
CA TYR A 15 -15.08 0.16 -34.64
C TYR A 15 -13.76 -0.22 -33.96
N TYR A 16 -13.37 0.48 -32.90
CA TYR A 16 -12.19 0.13 -32.11
C TYR A 16 -12.35 -1.20 -31.39
N TRP A 17 -13.55 -1.49 -30.88
CA TRP A 17 -13.84 -2.75 -30.20
C TRP A 17 -13.84 -3.95 -31.18
N GLU A 18 -14.46 -3.78 -32.34
CA GLU A 18 -14.55 -4.82 -33.38
C GLU A 18 -13.28 -4.98 -34.24
N TRP A 19 -12.29 -4.10 -34.08
CA TRP A 19 -11.02 -4.21 -34.79
C TRP A 19 -10.17 -5.41 -34.32
N TRP A 20 -10.41 -5.87 -33.09
CA TRP A 20 -9.74 -7.02 -32.50
C TRP A 20 -10.59 -8.27 -32.74
N THR A 21 -10.05 -9.22 -33.50
CA THR A 21 -10.73 -10.50 -33.73
C THR A 21 -10.47 -11.48 -32.58
N GLU A 22 -11.26 -12.54 -32.49
CA GLU A 22 -11.00 -13.62 -31.54
C GLU A 22 -9.62 -14.27 -31.76
N GLU A 23 -9.16 -14.36 -33.00
CA GLU A 23 -7.82 -14.89 -33.34
C GLU A 23 -6.70 -13.96 -32.87
N ASP A 24 -6.91 -12.64 -32.94
CA ASP A 24 -5.96 -11.65 -32.44
C ASP A 24 -5.76 -11.76 -30.93
N LEU A 25 -6.88 -11.83 -30.20
CA LEU A 25 -6.93 -11.79 -28.75
C LEU A 25 -6.57 -13.14 -28.11
N LYS A 26 -6.97 -14.25 -28.74
CA LYS A 26 -6.88 -15.62 -28.19
C LYS A 26 -7.43 -15.67 -26.76
N ASP A 27 -6.98 -16.65 -25.97
CA ASP A 27 -7.30 -16.75 -24.53
C ASP A 27 -6.30 -15.97 -23.66
N ASP A 28 -5.37 -15.20 -24.27
CA ASP A 28 -4.29 -14.54 -23.56
C ASP A 28 -4.46 -13.02 -23.42
N VAL A 29 -5.36 -12.38 -24.17
CA VAL A 29 -5.64 -10.94 -24.13
C VAL A 29 -7.14 -10.66 -23.97
N LYS A 30 -7.49 -9.65 -23.15
CA LYS A 30 -8.87 -9.17 -22.94
C LYS A 30 -8.96 -7.67 -23.18
N LEU A 31 -10.07 -7.19 -23.70
CA LEU A 31 -10.37 -5.76 -23.82
C LEU A 31 -11.07 -5.22 -22.56
N ILE A 32 -10.70 -4.01 -22.16
CA ILE A 32 -11.37 -3.20 -21.14
C ILE A 32 -11.83 -1.90 -21.79
N GLU A 33 -13.09 -1.54 -21.59
CA GLU A 33 -13.58 -0.20 -21.92
C GLU A 33 -13.17 0.77 -20.81
N LEU A 34 -12.46 1.84 -21.16
CA LEU A 34 -12.11 2.92 -20.24
C LEU A 34 -12.96 4.15 -20.59
N SER A 35 -13.93 4.49 -19.74
CA SER A 35 -14.95 5.49 -20.04
C SER A 35 -15.05 6.55 -18.94
N PHE A 36 -14.88 7.80 -19.33
CA PHE A 36 -15.13 8.95 -18.47
C PHE A 36 -16.60 9.04 -18.02
N GLU A 37 -17.54 8.46 -18.78
CA GLU A 37 -18.97 8.42 -18.41
C GLU A 37 -19.25 7.39 -17.31
N LYS A 38 -18.50 6.29 -17.30
CA LYS A 38 -18.57 5.26 -16.24
C LYS A 38 -17.74 5.63 -15.01
N ASN A 39 -16.91 6.68 -15.11
CA ASN A 39 -15.94 7.09 -14.09
C ASN A 39 -15.03 5.93 -13.61
N ASN A 40 -14.70 4.99 -14.49
CA ASN A 40 -13.94 3.79 -14.14
C ASN A 40 -12.41 4.03 -14.20
N THR A 41 -11.95 5.13 -13.60
CA THR A 41 -10.53 5.50 -13.59
C THR A 41 -9.65 4.42 -12.95
N GLU A 42 -10.19 3.66 -11.99
CA GLU A 42 -9.50 2.55 -11.31
C GLU A 42 -9.14 1.40 -12.27
N ASP A 43 -9.92 1.20 -13.35
CA ASP A 43 -9.68 0.14 -14.33
C ASP A 43 -8.42 0.39 -15.17
N ILE A 44 -7.90 1.62 -15.20
CA ILE A 44 -6.63 1.96 -15.88
C ILE A 44 -5.50 1.08 -15.32
N ALA A 45 -5.46 0.86 -14.00
CA ALA A 45 -4.42 0.06 -13.36
C ALA A 45 -4.52 -1.45 -13.67
N LEU A 46 -5.65 -1.90 -14.19
CA LEU A 46 -5.85 -3.28 -14.62
C LEU A 46 -5.25 -3.56 -16.01
N CYS A 47 -4.98 -2.50 -16.79
CA CYS A 47 -4.54 -2.61 -18.17
C CYS A 47 -3.02 -2.78 -18.28
N ASP A 48 -2.59 -3.54 -19.29
CA ASP A 48 -1.20 -3.74 -19.69
C ASP A 48 -0.83 -2.89 -20.91
N ALA A 49 -1.80 -2.31 -21.61
CA ALA A 49 -1.61 -1.45 -22.76
C ALA A 49 -2.87 -0.62 -23.03
N PHE A 50 -2.73 0.44 -23.84
CA PHE A 50 -3.82 1.38 -24.07
C PHE A 50 -3.99 1.76 -25.54
N VAL A 51 -5.24 2.01 -25.92
CA VAL A 51 -5.63 2.58 -27.21
C VAL A 51 -6.42 3.85 -26.95
N LEU A 52 -5.85 5.00 -27.32
CA LEU A 52 -6.55 6.28 -27.32
C LEU A 52 -7.30 6.45 -28.64
N THR A 53 -8.61 6.59 -28.56
CA THR A 53 -9.49 6.59 -29.73
C THR A 53 -9.67 7.97 -30.35
N GLY A 54 -10.19 8.01 -31.58
CA GLY A 54 -10.57 9.23 -32.28
C GLY A 54 -11.86 9.86 -31.74
N GLY A 55 -12.37 10.88 -32.42
CA GLY A 55 -13.67 11.49 -32.11
C GLY A 55 -13.65 13.00 -32.22
N VAL A 56 -14.48 13.65 -31.41
CA VAL A 56 -14.60 15.12 -31.33
C VAL A 56 -13.25 15.75 -30.99
N ASP A 57 -12.96 16.94 -31.53
CA ASP A 57 -11.71 17.66 -31.31
C ASP A 57 -11.29 17.83 -29.84
N ILE A 58 -10.00 18.07 -29.63
CA ILE A 58 -9.44 18.46 -28.34
C ILE A 58 -9.76 19.92 -28.07
N HIS A 59 -10.17 20.20 -26.83
CA HIS A 59 -10.53 21.55 -26.46
C HIS A 59 -9.31 22.50 -26.53
N PRO A 60 -9.41 23.67 -27.19
CA PRO A 60 -8.28 24.58 -27.41
C PRO A 60 -7.52 25.05 -26.17
N SER A 61 -8.16 25.02 -24.99
CA SER A 61 -7.50 25.37 -23.72
C SER A 61 -6.31 24.48 -23.36
N PHE A 62 -6.25 23.25 -23.89
CA PHE A 62 -5.15 22.33 -23.58
C PHE A 62 -3.83 22.72 -24.27
N TYR A 63 -3.89 23.54 -25.33
CA TYR A 63 -2.72 23.94 -26.13
C TYR A 63 -2.69 25.45 -26.44
N ASN A 64 -3.41 26.25 -25.65
CA ASN A 64 -3.52 27.71 -25.80
C ASN A 64 -4.04 28.16 -27.17
N GLY A 65 -5.01 27.42 -27.73
CA GLY A 65 -5.68 27.74 -28.99
C GLY A 65 -6.91 28.63 -28.82
N VAL A 66 -7.48 29.06 -29.95
CA VAL A 66 -8.71 29.88 -29.98
C VAL A 66 -9.94 28.96 -30.02
N VAL A 67 -10.96 29.25 -29.20
CA VAL A 67 -12.18 28.44 -29.06
C VAL A 67 -13.16 28.63 -30.23
N HIS A 68 -13.12 29.79 -30.89
CA HIS A 68 -13.99 30.11 -32.02
C HIS A 68 -13.20 30.08 -33.32
N TYR A 69 -13.41 29.03 -34.11
CA TYR A 69 -12.83 28.82 -35.43
C TYR A 69 -13.89 28.24 -36.39
N PRO A 70 -13.72 28.37 -37.72
CA PRO A 70 -14.63 27.76 -38.68
C PRO A 70 -14.64 26.23 -38.51
N ASN A 71 -15.73 25.57 -38.92
CA ASN A 71 -15.87 24.11 -38.85
C ASN A 71 -15.78 23.42 -37.48
N ARG A 72 -15.62 24.17 -36.37
CA ARG A 72 -15.54 23.63 -35.00
C ARG A 72 -16.68 22.65 -34.68
N PRO A 73 -16.46 21.67 -33.80
CA PRO A 73 -17.54 20.80 -33.35
C PRO A 73 -18.60 21.60 -32.56
N GLU A 74 -19.84 21.08 -32.55
CA GLU A 74 -20.96 21.68 -31.80
C GLU A 74 -20.66 21.76 -30.31
N SER A 75 -19.99 20.73 -29.76
CA SER A 75 -19.55 20.64 -28.37
C SER A 75 -18.19 19.97 -28.27
N PHE A 76 -17.49 20.19 -27.16
CA PHE A 76 -16.23 19.53 -26.82
C PHE A 76 -16.42 18.57 -25.64
N GLU A 77 -15.53 17.58 -25.51
CA GLU A 77 -15.56 16.58 -24.43
C GLU A 77 -14.38 16.76 -23.45
N ILE A 78 -14.33 17.89 -22.72
CA ILE A 78 -13.21 18.22 -21.81
C ILE A 78 -12.97 17.12 -20.75
N ASN A 79 -14.03 16.50 -20.22
CA ASN A 79 -13.89 15.42 -19.25
C ASN A 79 -13.19 14.19 -19.84
N ARG A 80 -13.38 13.96 -21.15
CA ARG A 80 -12.67 12.91 -21.87
C ARG A 80 -11.19 13.26 -22.01
N ASP A 81 -10.85 14.52 -22.32
CA ASP A 81 -9.45 14.99 -22.36
C ASP A 81 -8.72 14.74 -21.04
N ILE A 82 -9.35 15.11 -19.93
CA ILE A 82 -8.80 14.90 -18.58
C ILE A 82 -8.63 13.40 -18.30
N PHE A 83 -9.59 12.57 -18.71
CA PHE A 83 -9.55 11.13 -18.50
C PHE A 83 -8.45 10.44 -19.35
N GLU A 84 -8.37 10.76 -20.64
CA GLU A 84 -7.34 10.23 -21.55
C GLU A 84 -5.93 10.72 -21.17
N LYS A 85 -5.81 11.92 -20.59
CA LYS A 85 -4.56 12.38 -19.97
C LYS A 85 -4.08 11.44 -18.85
N LYS A 86 -4.98 11.01 -17.96
CA LYS A 86 -4.64 10.03 -16.90
C LYS A 86 -4.17 8.70 -17.50
N ILE A 87 -4.81 8.24 -18.58
CA ILE A 87 -4.38 7.03 -19.30
C ILE A 87 -2.96 7.20 -19.85
N TYR A 88 -2.69 8.34 -20.50
CA TYR A 88 -1.37 8.65 -21.05
C TYR A 88 -0.28 8.66 -19.96
N GLU A 89 -0.50 9.42 -18.89
CA GLU A 89 0.42 9.53 -17.77
C GLU A 89 0.70 8.16 -17.13
N TYR A 90 -0.34 7.33 -16.98
CA TYR A 90 -0.20 5.96 -16.49
C TYR A 90 0.65 5.08 -17.43
N SER A 91 0.37 5.13 -18.73
CA SER A 91 1.16 4.41 -19.75
C SER A 91 2.63 4.80 -19.71
N GLN A 92 2.94 6.09 -19.58
CA GLN A 92 4.32 6.57 -19.52
C GLN A 92 5.01 6.15 -18.22
N HIS A 93 4.31 6.26 -17.09
CA HIS A 93 4.84 5.88 -15.78
C HIS A 93 5.22 4.39 -15.71
N TYR A 94 4.33 3.51 -16.18
CA TYR A 94 4.52 2.06 -16.12
C TYR A 94 5.16 1.46 -17.37
N LYS A 95 5.59 2.31 -18.33
CA LYS A 95 6.16 1.89 -19.62
C LYS A 95 5.28 0.85 -20.30
N LEU A 96 4.00 1.18 -20.48
CA LEU A 96 3.02 0.34 -21.13
C LEU A 96 2.80 0.77 -22.59
N PRO A 97 2.65 -0.17 -23.53
CA PRO A 97 2.37 0.14 -24.93
C PRO A 97 1.14 1.04 -25.09
N LEU A 98 1.26 2.03 -25.98
CA LEU A 98 0.21 2.99 -26.30
C LEU A 98 0.02 3.09 -27.82
N LEU A 99 -1.22 2.96 -28.29
CA LEU A 99 -1.60 3.27 -29.65
C LEU A 99 -2.56 4.47 -29.62
N ALA A 100 -2.24 5.54 -30.34
CA ALA A 100 -3.03 6.77 -30.32
C ALA A 100 -3.58 7.05 -31.72
N ILE A 101 -4.91 7.07 -31.88
CA ILE A 101 -5.57 7.12 -33.18
C ILE A 101 -6.35 8.43 -33.34
N CYS A 102 -6.11 9.14 -34.45
CA CYS A 102 -6.71 10.42 -34.82
C CYS A 102 -6.58 11.45 -33.69
N ARG A 103 -7.69 11.83 -33.04
CA ARG A 103 -7.73 12.66 -31.85
C ARG A 103 -6.77 12.19 -30.75
N GLY A 104 -6.66 10.88 -30.51
CA GLY A 104 -5.73 10.33 -29.52
C GLY A 104 -4.28 10.74 -29.79
N MET A 105 -3.86 10.73 -31.06
CA MET A 105 -2.52 11.18 -31.47
C MET A 105 -2.31 12.67 -31.16
N GLN A 106 -3.32 13.48 -31.45
CA GLN A 106 -3.30 14.92 -31.19
C GLN A 106 -3.15 15.20 -29.69
N LEU A 107 -3.81 14.41 -28.83
CA LEU A 107 -3.72 14.55 -27.39
C LEU A 107 -2.32 14.25 -26.88
N VAL A 108 -1.71 13.16 -27.34
CA VAL A 108 -0.32 12.82 -27.01
C VAL A 108 0.62 13.97 -27.37
N ASN A 109 0.47 14.57 -28.56
CA ASN A 109 1.26 15.73 -28.95
C ASN A 109 1.09 16.92 -28.00
N VAL A 110 -0.14 17.25 -27.62
CA VAL A 110 -0.44 18.35 -26.70
C VAL A 110 0.12 18.08 -25.30
N LEU A 111 0.02 16.85 -24.79
CA LEU A 111 0.57 16.47 -23.49
C LEU A 111 2.10 16.50 -23.46
N GLU A 112 2.74 16.34 -24.61
CA GLU A 112 4.20 16.52 -24.80
C GLU A 112 4.59 17.98 -25.12
N GLY A 113 3.67 18.94 -24.97
CA GLY A 113 3.93 20.37 -25.14
C GLY A 113 3.70 20.93 -26.55
N GLY A 114 3.19 20.12 -27.47
CA GLY A 114 2.90 20.53 -28.85
C GLY A 114 1.58 21.32 -29.00
N LYS A 115 1.34 21.85 -30.21
CA LYS A 115 0.11 22.56 -30.58
C LYS A 115 -0.63 21.88 -31.72
N LEU A 116 -1.88 22.27 -31.90
CA LEU A 116 -2.76 21.80 -32.96
C LEU A 116 -3.22 22.95 -33.85
N ILE A 117 -3.42 22.65 -35.13
CA ILE A 117 -4.17 23.45 -36.09
C ILE A 117 -5.65 23.18 -35.84
N GLN A 118 -6.43 24.22 -35.51
CA GLN A 118 -7.84 24.09 -35.15
C GLN A 118 -8.73 23.74 -36.36
N ASP A 119 -8.46 24.36 -37.51
CA ASP A 119 -9.14 24.13 -38.77
C ASP A 119 -8.11 24.00 -39.90
N LEU A 120 -8.26 22.98 -40.73
CA LEU A 120 -7.37 22.70 -41.86
C LEU A 120 -7.64 23.56 -43.11
N ASP A 121 -8.61 24.47 -43.06
CA ASP A 121 -8.99 25.37 -44.15
C ASP A 121 -9.20 24.61 -45.48
N ALA A 122 -8.34 24.85 -46.48
CA ALA A 122 -8.42 24.21 -47.79
C ALA A 122 -8.17 22.69 -47.73
N ALA A 123 -7.37 22.23 -46.76
CA ALA A 123 -7.06 20.81 -46.58
C ALA A 123 -8.26 20.01 -46.06
N ASN A 124 -9.32 20.66 -45.55
CA ASN A 124 -10.58 19.97 -45.24
C ASN A 124 -11.13 19.17 -46.42
N SER A 125 -10.93 19.64 -47.66
CA SER A 125 -11.36 18.91 -48.86
C SER A 125 -10.71 17.52 -49.00
N ILE A 126 -9.56 17.31 -48.36
CA ILE A 126 -8.77 16.07 -48.37
C ILE A 126 -9.03 15.24 -47.11
N HIS A 127 -9.16 15.90 -45.94
CA HIS A 127 -9.12 15.21 -44.64
C HIS A 127 -10.45 15.15 -43.89
N LYS A 128 -11.31 16.15 -44.09
CA LYS A 128 -12.56 16.26 -43.33
C LYS A 128 -13.60 15.32 -43.90
N LYS A 129 -14.20 14.55 -43.00
CA LYS A 129 -15.30 13.65 -43.33
C LYS A 129 -16.52 14.46 -43.79
N ASP A 130 -17.05 14.08 -44.96
CA ASP A 130 -18.38 14.51 -45.43
C ASP A 130 -19.40 13.41 -45.09
N THR A 131 -19.82 12.62 -46.08
CA THR A 131 -20.70 11.44 -45.90
C THR A 131 -19.93 10.15 -45.64
N ALA A 132 -18.65 10.11 -46.02
CA ALA A 132 -17.72 8.98 -45.82
C ALA A 132 -16.33 9.51 -45.48
N ASP A 133 -15.49 8.63 -44.90
CA ASP A 133 -14.08 8.93 -44.67
C ASP A 133 -13.41 9.20 -46.03
N LYS A 134 -12.52 10.20 -46.09
CA LYS A 134 -11.75 10.52 -47.29
C LYS A 134 -10.58 9.56 -47.44
N THR A 135 -9.97 9.50 -48.62
CA THR A 135 -8.71 8.78 -48.80
C THR A 135 -7.66 9.67 -49.45
N HIS A 136 -6.41 9.51 -49.00
CA HIS A 136 -5.28 10.26 -49.53
C HIS A 136 -3.97 9.52 -49.30
N ILE A 137 -2.93 9.96 -50.00
CA ILE A 137 -1.61 9.32 -49.98
C ILE A 137 -0.71 9.98 -48.93
N ILE A 138 0.01 9.17 -48.17
CA ILE A 138 1.04 9.59 -47.23
C ILE A 138 2.43 9.16 -47.67
N ASN A 139 3.45 9.91 -47.23
CA ASN A 139 4.85 9.54 -47.30
C ASN A 139 5.33 9.15 -45.90
N VAL A 140 5.84 7.94 -45.75
CA VAL A 140 6.43 7.43 -44.50
C VAL A 140 7.90 7.84 -44.42
N GLN A 141 8.30 8.38 -43.28
CA GLN A 141 9.67 8.79 -43.03
C GLN A 141 10.56 7.59 -42.70
N SER A 142 11.83 7.62 -43.11
CA SER A 142 12.80 6.58 -42.83
C SER A 142 14.10 7.20 -42.29
N PRO A 143 14.68 6.65 -41.20
CA PRO A 143 14.17 5.53 -40.40
C PRO A 143 12.98 5.95 -39.51
N SER A 144 11.98 5.07 -39.35
CA SER A 144 10.89 5.23 -38.36
C SER A 144 10.32 3.87 -37.94
N LEU A 145 9.69 3.81 -36.77
CA LEU A 145 8.96 2.63 -36.30
C LEU A 145 7.83 2.27 -37.27
N LEU A 146 7.13 3.28 -37.80
CA LEU A 146 6.08 3.05 -38.79
C LEU A 146 6.62 2.37 -40.06
N LYS A 147 7.81 2.80 -40.54
CA LYS A 147 8.49 2.17 -41.67
C LYS A 147 8.87 0.72 -41.36
N GLU A 148 9.39 0.45 -40.16
CA GLU A 148 9.72 -0.91 -39.72
C GLU A 148 8.50 -1.84 -39.64
N ILE A 149 7.35 -1.31 -39.20
CA ILE A 149 6.09 -2.07 -39.05
C ILE A 149 5.47 -2.39 -40.42
N THR A 150 5.44 -1.40 -41.30
CA THR A 150 4.65 -1.47 -42.53
C THR A 150 5.46 -1.91 -43.74
N ASP A 151 6.78 -1.67 -43.73
CA ASP A 151 7.70 -1.87 -44.86
C ASP A 151 7.24 -1.13 -46.14
N LYS A 152 6.62 0.05 -45.99
CA LYS A 152 6.13 0.89 -47.11
C LYS A 152 6.64 2.32 -47.00
N ASP A 153 6.96 2.93 -48.14
CA ASP A 153 7.38 4.35 -48.23
C ASP A 153 6.22 5.28 -48.53
N VAL A 154 5.23 4.80 -49.29
CA VAL A 154 4.07 5.56 -49.75
C VAL A 154 2.86 4.64 -49.70
N PHE A 155 1.73 5.14 -49.19
CA PHE A 155 0.50 4.36 -49.12
C PHE A 155 -0.75 5.24 -49.06
N GLU A 156 -1.91 4.69 -49.43
CA GLU A 156 -3.21 5.35 -49.31
C GLU A 156 -3.89 5.00 -47.97
N ILE A 157 -4.31 6.02 -47.22
CA ILE A 157 -4.98 5.90 -45.92
C ILE A 157 -6.37 6.53 -45.95
N ASN A 158 -7.18 6.26 -44.93
CA ASN A 158 -8.45 6.95 -44.72
C ASN A 158 -8.30 8.16 -43.77
N SER A 159 -9.13 9.18 -43.93
CA SER A 159 -9.10 10.36 -43.05
C SER A 159 -10.48 10.88 -42.72
N ALA A 160 -10.61 11.33 -41.47
CA ALA A 160 -11.84 11.86 -40.91
C ALA A 160 -11.53 12.84 -39.79
N HIS A 161 -10.79 13.91 -40.10
CA HIS A 161 -10.40 14.94 -39.14
C HIS A 161 -10.33 16.32 -39.80
N HIS A 162 -10.52 17.36 -39.00
CA HIS A 162 -10.35 18.77 -39.41
C HIS A 162 -9.49 19.57 -38.43
N GLN A 163 -9.08 18.95 -37.32
CA GLN A 163 -7.98 19.36 -36.46
C GLN A 163 -6.76 18.48 -36.79
N ALA A 164 -5.54 19.00 -36.65
CA ALA A 164 -4.29 18.23 -36.85
C ALA A 164 -3.14 18.80 -36.00
N ILE A 165 -2.02 18.09 -35.92
CA ILE A 165 -0.80 18.59 -35.26
C ILE A 165 -0.23 19.77 -36.05
N ASP A 166 0.14 20.84 -35.36
CA ASP A 166 0.85 21.97 -35.94
C ASP A 166 2.33 21.59 -36.18
N PRO A 167 2.80 21.53 -37.44
CA PRO A 167 4.17 21.15 -37.75
C PRO A 167 5.24 22.08 -37.16
N SER A 168 4.87 23.31 -36.80
CA SER A 168 5.79 24.26 -36.17
C SER A 168 6.03 23.98 -34.69
N THR A 169 5.15 23.22 -34.04
CA THR A 169 5.17 23.01 -32.59
C THR A 169 4.78 21.56 -32.24
N ILE A 170 5.69 20.63 -32.54
CA ILE A 170 5.56 19.21 -32.16
C ILE A 170 6.04 19.03 -30.71
N GLY A 171 5.41 18.12 -29.97
CA GLY A 171 5.80 17.80 -28.60
C GLY A 171 7.26 17.36 -28.48
N GLU A 172 7.91 17.73 -27.38
CA GLU A 172 9.38 17.71 -27.24
C GLU A 172 9.99 16.30 -27.38
N SER A 173 9.27 15.27 -26.91
CA SER A 173 9.71 13.88 -26.98
C SER A 173 9.38 13.17 -28.30
N LEU A 174 8.73 13.84 -29.24
CA LEU A 174 8.11 13.21 -30.41
C LEU A 174 8.90 13.47 -31.70
N VAL A 175 8.72 12.57 -32.66
CA VAL A 175 9.22 12.70 -34.03
C VAL A 175 8.12 12.31 -35.01
N VAL A 176 8.11 12.94 -36.18
CA VAL A 176 7.16 12.62 -37.26
C VAL A 176 7.59 11.34 -37.96
N SER A 177 6.63 10.46 -38.22
CA SER A 177 6.86 9.19 -38.93
C SER A 177 6.13 9.12 -40.27
N ALA A 178 5.13 9.96 -40.50
CA ALA A 178 4.50 10.13 -41.81
C ALA A 178 3.86 11.52 -41.98
N VAL A 179 3.78 11.97 -43.22
CA VAL A 179 3.05 13.19 -43.61
C VAL A 179 2.19 12.93 -44.85
N SER A 180 1.10 13.67 -44.99
CA SER A 180 0.28 13.71 -46.19
C SER A 180 1.11 14.24 -47.36
N LYS A 181 1.02 13.56 -48.51
CA LYS A 181 1.81 13.86 -49.70
C LYS A 181 1.44 15.20 -50.33
N ASN A 182 0.20 15.66 -50.18
CA ASN A 182 -0.34 16.80 -50.91
C ASN A 182 -0.21 18.13 -50.15
N ASP A 183 -0.25 18.09 -48.82
CA ASP A 183 -0.33 19.29 -47.96
C ASP A 183 0.63 19.24 -46.75
N SER A 184 1.43 18.18 -46.62
CA SER A 184 2.41 17.99 -45.54
C SER A 184 1.83 17.96 -44.13
N ILE A 185 0.51 17.74 -43.98
CA ILE A 185 -0.11 17.50 -42.67
C ILE A 185 0.53 16.26 -42.03
N ILE A 186 0.77 16.31 -40.72
CA ILE A 186 1.38 15.21 -39.96
C ILE A 186 0.36 14.09 -39.78
N GLU A 187 0.75 12.89 -40.20
CA GLU A 187 -0.14 11.72 -40.25
C GLU A 187 0.28 10.63 -39.26
N ALA A 188 1.55 10.63 -38.84
CA ALA A 188 1.99 9.75 -37.77
C ALA A 188 3.12 10.38 -36.96
N ILE A 189 3.17 10.01 -35.68
CA ILE A 189 4.22 10.39 -34.73
C ILE A 189 4.65 9.16 -33.91
N GLU A 190 5.88 9.19 -33.41
CA GLU A 190 6.42 8.23 -32.45
C GLU A 190 7.38 8.92 -31.49
N PHE A 191 7.89 8.19 -30.48
CA PHE A 191 8.92 8.75 -29.60
C PHE A 191 10.25 8.90 -30.33
N LYS A 192 10.84 10.09 -30.21
CA LYS A 192 12.17 10.41 -30.75
C LYS A 192 13.27 9.57 -30.11
N ASN A 193 13.24 9.41 -28.79
CA ASN A 193 14.12 8.50 -28.05
C ASN A 193 13.31 7.32 -27.52
N LYS A 194 13.70 6.11 -27.94
CA LYS A 194 13.03 4.85 -27.61
C LYS A 194 13.66 4.16 -26.39
N ASP A 195 14.84 4.60 -25.96
CA ASP A 195 15.56 3.98 -24.83
C ASP A 195 14.76 4.14 -23.54
N GLY A 196 14.41 2.99 -22.94
CA GLY A 196 13.66 2.95 -21.70
C GLY A 196 12.20 3.41 -21.80
N LYS A 197 11.69 3.72 -23.01
CA LYS A 197 10.27 4.00 -23.28
C LYS A 197 9.57 2.75 -23.82
N ALA A 198 8.26 2.67 -23.59
CA ALA A 198 7.42 1.64 -24.19
C ALA A 198 7.10 1.95 -25.65
N PHE A 199 6.52 0.96 -26.34
CA PHE A 199 5.93 1.17 -27.65
C PHE A 199 4.93 2.33 -27.62
N MET A 200 5.11 3.31 -28.48
CA MET A 200 4.10 4.34 -28.75
C MET A 200 4.09 4.65 -30.23
N LEU A 201 2.91 4.56 -30.83
CA LEU A 201 2.65 4.99 -32.19
C LEU A 201 1.36 5.81 -32.21
N GLY A 202 1.47 7.03 -32.73
CA GLY A 202 0.35 7.90 -33.02
C GLY A 202 0.08 7.94 -34.51
N VAL A 203 -1.17 7.77 -34.92
CA VAL A 203 -1.60 7.84 -36.32
C VAL A 203 -2.83 8.73 -36.44
N GLN A 204 -2.92 9.53 -37.49
CA GLN A 204 -4.03 10.47 -37.72
C GLN A 204 -5.21 9.81 -38.46
N TRP A 205 -4.94 8.76 -39.23
CA TRP A 205 -5.95 7.94 -39.91
C TRP A 205 -6.66 6.96 -38.98
N HIS A 206 -7.56 6.17 -39.54
CA HIS A 206 -8.42 5.25 -38.80
C HIS A 206 -8.22 3.79 -39.25
N PRO A 207 -7.16 3.11 -38.75
CA PRO A 207 -6.88 1.70 -39.01
C PRO A 207 -8.11 0.80 -38.88
N GLU A 208 -8.94 1.07 -37.87
CA GLU A 208 -10.10 0.27 -37.48
C GLU A 208 -11.26 0.34 -38.50
N ARG A 209 -11.24 1.35 -39.37
CA ARG A 209 -12.27 1.63 -40.40
C ARG A 209 -11.77 1.50 -41.83
N MET A 210 -10.54 1.05 -42.05
CA MET A 210 -9.99 0.89 -43.41
C MET A 210 -10.75 -0.20 -44.17
N ASP A 211 -10.84 -0.05 -45.50
CA ASP A 211 -11.34 -1.12 -46.35
C ASP A 211 -10.33 -2.27 -46.37
N GLN A 212 -10.82 -3.52 -46.33
CA GLN A 212 -10.00 -4.74 -46.23
C GLN A 212 -8.90 -4.65 -45.15
N LYS A 213 -9.22 -4.06 -43.99
CA LYS A 213 -8.28 -3.73 -42.89
C LYS A 213 -7.47 -4.91 -42.37
N GLU A 214 -7.92 -6.14 -42.58
CA GLU A 214 -7.24 -7.39 -42.22
C GLU A 214 -6.09 -7.73 -43.19
N LEU A 215 -6.13 -7.20 -44.42
CA LEU A 215 -5.08 -7.34 -45.44
C LEU A 215 -4.21 -6.08 -45.53
N HIS A 216 -4.64 -4.99 -44.90
CA HIS A 216 -4.04 -3.67 -45.05
C HIS A 216 -2.85 -3.46 -44.10
N PRO A 217 -1.61 -3.22 -44.57
CA PRO A 217 -0.42 -3.12 -43.69
C PRO A 217 -0.53 -2.03 -42.61
N PHE A 218 -1.11 -0.87 -42.94
CA PHE A 218 -1.32 0.24 -41.99
C PHE A 218 -2.52 0.06 -41.04
N SER A 219 -3.16 -1.12 -41.08
CA SER A 219 -4.09 -1.58 -40.05
C SER A 219 -3.53 -2.84 -39.40
N GLU A 220 -3.38 -3.91 -40.18
CA GLU A 220 -3.06 -5.23 -39.67
C GLU A 220 -1.66 -5.29 -39.05
N ASN A 221 -0.62 -4.73 -39.69
CA ASN A 221 0.73 -4.80 -39.13
C ASN A 221 0.88 -3.93 -37.88
N ILE A 222 0.21 -2.76 -37.84
CA ILE A 222 0.17 -1.92 -36.64
C ILE A 222 -0.50 -2.68 -35.49
N LYS A 223 -1.66 -3.30 -35.74
CA LYS A 223 -2.38 -4.12 -34.77
C LYS A 223 -1.50 -5.28 -34.27
N ARG A 224 -0.87 -6.03 -35.18
CA ARG A 224 0.02 -7.15 -34.84
C ARG A 224 1.24 -6.72 -34.03
N GLN A 225 1.89 -5.63 -34.43
CA GLN A 225 3.03 -5.11 -33.70
C GLN A 225 2.62 -4.63 -32.31
N PHE A 226 1.50 -3.91 -32.18
CA PHE A 226 0.98 -3.49 -30.89
C PHE A 226 0.70 -4.70 -29.98
N LEU A 227 -0.01 -5.73 -30.46
CA LEU A 227 -0.27 -6.97 -29.70
C LEU A 227 1.01 -7.68 -29.27
N ARG A 228 2.04 -7.69 -30.11
CA ARG A 228 3.34 -8.25 -29.77
C ARG A 228 3.96 -7.50 -28.58
N GLU A 229 3.86 -6.18 -28.55
CA GLU A 229 4.38 -5.38 -27.44
C GLU A 229 3.51 -5.52 -26.17
N VAL A 230 2.17 -5.63 -26.31
CA VAL A 230 1.27 -5.96 -25.18
C VAL A 230 1.69 -7.28 -24.52
N ARG A 231 1.96 -8.31 -25.33
CA ARG A 231 2.36 -9.64 -24.84
C ARG A 231 3.74 -9.68 -24.19
N LYS A 232 4.60 -8.70 -24.48
CA LYS A 232 5.93 -8.56 -23.84
C LYS A 232 5.90 -7.84 -22.50
N THR A 233 4.80 -7.17 -22.16
CA THR A 233 4.69 -6.48 -20.88
C THR A 233 4.85 -7.48 -19.74
N ASN A 234 5.65 -7.13 -18.74
CA ASN A 234 5.90 -7.97 -17.57
C ASN A 234 5.59 -7.19 -16.28
N MET A 235 4.37 -6.64 -16.19
CA MET A 235 3.88 -6.12 -14.93
C MET A 235 3.69 -7.27 -13.96
N LYS A 236 4.53 -7.32 -12.92
CA LYS A 236 4.33 -8.23 -11.80
C LYS A 236 3.04 -7.83 -11.09
N LYS A 237 2.13 -8.78 -10.89
CA LYS A 237 0.90 -8.58 -10.13
C LYS A 237 1.04 -9.17 -8.73
N LEU A 238 0.43 -8.51 -7.75
CA LEU A 238 0.21 -9.04 -6.42
C LEU A 238 -1.27 -9.41 -6.29
N SER A 239 -1.55 -10.70 -6.19
CA SER A 239 -2.91 -11.20 -5.91
C SER A 239 -3.20 -11.09 -4.42
N ILE A 240 -4.31 -10.45 -4.08
CA ILE A 240 -4.83 -10.34 -2.71
C ILE A 240 -5.89 -11.41 -2.54
N THR A 241 -5.66 -12.32 -1.59
CA THR A 241 -6.54 -13.46 -1.33
C THR A 241 -7.30 -13.25 -0.04
N ASN A 242 -8.60 -13.51 -0.05
CA ASN A 242 -9.39 -13.55 1.17
C ASN A 242 -9.13 -14.87 1.90
N PRO A 243 -8.56 -14.87 3.12
CA PRO A 243 -8.21 -16.10 3.83
C PRO A 243 -9.42 -16.91 4.31
N ALA A 244 -10.61 -16.30 4.41
CA ALA A 244 -11.83 -17.01 4.80
C ALA A 244 -12.43 -17.81 3.65
N THR A 245 -12.28 -17.35 2.40
CA THR A 245 -12.92 -17.95 1.21
C THR A 245 -11.92 -18.55 0.21
N GLU A 246 -10.62 -18.29 0.41
CA GLU A 246 -9.50 -18.65 -0.46
C GLU A 246 -9.59 -18.02 -1.87
N GLN A 247 -10.50 -17.06 -2.09
CA GLN A 247 -10.69 -16.38 -3.37
C GLN A 247 -9.76 -15.18 -3.53
N ILE A 248 -9.28 -14.94 -4.74
CA ILE A 248 -8.60 -13.70 -5.10
C ILE A 248 -9.64 -12.58 -5.16
N ILE A 249 -9.49 -11.58 -4.29
CA ILE A 249 -10.39 -10.42 -4.19
C ILE A 249 -9.86 -9.19 -4.93
N ALA A 250 -8.56 -9.12 -5.21
CA ALA A 250 -7.96 -8.05 -5.98
C ALA A 250 -6.63 -8.47 -6.61
N GLU A 251 -6.21 -7.76 -7.67
CA GLU A 251 -4.86 -7.85 -8.23
C GLU A 251 -4.26 -6.45 -8.35
N LEU A 252 -3.13 -6.22 -7.68
CA LEU A 252 -2.44 -4.94 -7.67
C LEU A 252 -1.17 -5.01 -8.52
N ASN A 253 -0.77 -3.89 -9.13
CA ASN A 253 0.56 -3.80 -9.74
C ASN A 253 1.63 -3.72 -8.65
N VAL A 254 2.65 -4.54 -8.79
CA VAL A 254 3.84 -4.47 -7.94
C VAL A 254 4.71 -3.33 -8.45
N ASP A 255 5.16 -2.47 -7.54
CA ASP A 255 6.10 -1.41 -7.85
C ASP A 255 7.44 -1.97 -8.33
N THR A 256 8.01 -1.33 -9.35
CA THR A 256 9.35 -1.64 -9.85
C THR A 256 10.38 -0.76 -9.14
N LYS A 257 11.66 -1.06 -9.35
CA LYS A 257 12.74 -0.22 -8.83
C LYS A 257 12.62 1.24 -9.33
N GLU A 258 12.22 1.43 -10.58
CA GLU A 258 12.03 2.73 -11.21
C GLU A 258 10.82 3.49 -10.65
N SER A 259 9.68 2.81 -10.42
CA SER A 259 8.52 3.47 -9.82
C SER A 259 8.81 3.87 -8.37
N ILE A 260 9.52 3.03 -7.61
CA ILE A 260 9.99 3.35 -6.24
C ILE A 260 10.94 4.56 -6.23
N GLN A 261 11.90 4.62 -7.16
CA GLN A 261 12.78 5.78 -7.34
C GLN A 261 11.98 7.06 -7.63
N THR A 262 11.00 6.98 -8.54
CA THR A 262 10.15 8.12 -8.90
C THR A 262 9.35 8.63 -7.70
N LYS A 263 8.73 7.72 -6.94
CA LYS A 263 7.99 8.07 -5.72
C LYS A 263 8.91 8.72 -4.67
N PHE A 264 10.15 8.24 -4.55
CA PHE A 264 11.13 8.86 -3.65
C PHE A 264 11.50 10.29 -4.07
N GLU A 265 11.70 10.56 -5.36
CA GLU A 265 11.97 11.90 -5.87
C GLU A 265 10.80 12.87 -5.68
N VAL A 266 9.57 12.36 -5.78
CA VAL A 266 8.34 13.10 -5.44
C VAL A 266 8.35 13.48 -3.95
N LEU A 267 8.62 12.52 -3.06
CA LEU A 267 8.68 12.78 -1.62
C LEU A 267 9.75 13.80 -1.23
N LEU A 268 10.92 13.77 -1.88
CA LEU A 268 11.99 14.75 -1.62
C LEU A 268 11.51 16.20 -1.88
N LYS A 269 10.72 16.41 -2.93
CA LYS A 269 10.16 17.74 -3.26
C LYS A 269 9.03 18.12 -2.31
N GLY A 270 8.14 17.19 -1.99
CA GLY A 270 7.01 17.47 -1.10
C GLY A 270 7.44 17.72 0.33
N GLN A 271 8.45 17.00 0.84
CA GLN A 271 8.97 17.17 2.20
C GLN A 271 9.44 18.60 2.46
N GLN A 272 10.15 19.21 1.50
CA GLN A 272 10.66 20.59 1.63
C GLN A 272 9.53 21.60 1.81
N ARG A 273 8.36 21.37 1.21
CA ARG A 273 7.19 22.23 1.38
C ARG A 273 6.42 21.88 2.65
N TRP A 274 6.33 20.60 2.97
CA TRP A 274 5.59 20.11 4.13
C TRP A 274 6.15 20.61 5.46
N GLN A 275 7.48 20.68 5.59
CA GLN A 275 8.10 21.19 6.80
C GLN A 275 7.79 22.68 7.08
N GLU A 276 7.49 23.46 6.03
CA GLU A 276 7.12 24.89 6.14
C GLU A 276 5.66 25.10 6.57
N ILE A 277 4.81 24.09 6.41
CA ILE A 277 3.43 24.11 6.93
C ILE A 277 3.49 24.15 8.46
N THR A 278 2.71 25.01 9.11
CA THR A 278 2.80 25.16 10.57
C THR A 278 2.37 23.89 11.29
N LEU A 279 2.90 23.65 12.50
CA LEU A 279 2.50 22.48 13.29
C LEU A 279 0.98 22.45 13.54
N THR A 280 0.35 23.61 13.74
CA THR A 280 -1.11 23.73 13.90
C THR A 280 -1.86 23.23 12.67
N GLU A 281 -1.49 23.68 11.47
CA GLU A 281 -2.11 23.22 10.23
C GLU A 281 -1.88 21.71 10.01
N ARG A 282 -0.69 21.20 10.33
CA ARG A 282 -0.41 19.76 10.28
C ARG A 282 -1.31 18.99 11.25
N ILE A 283 -1.51 19.48 12.47
CA ILE A 283 -2.42 18.88 13.46
C ILE A 283 -3.84 18.82 12.91
N ASP A 284 -4.35 19.90 12.33
CA ASP A 284 -5.71 19.97 11.78
C ASP A 284 -5.94 18.94 10.67
N ILE A 285 -4.98 18.79 9.76
CA ILE A 285 -5.02 17.77 8.68
C ILE A 285 -5.08 16.35 9.27
N LEU A 286 -4.23 16.04 10.27
CA LEU A 286 -4.19 14.71 10.89
C LEU A 286 -5.46 14.41 11.72
N GLN A 287 -6.07 15.43 12.33
CA GLN A 287 -7.37 15.28 13.01
C GLN A 287 -8.52 15.07 12.02
N ASN A 288 -8.46 15.72 10.85
CA ASN A 288 -9.40 15.48 9.76
C ASN A 288 -9.29 14.02 9.25
N PHE A 289 -8.08 13.49 9.07
CA PHE A 289 -7.87 12.08 8.76
C PHE A 289 -8.50 11.15 9.81
N SER A 290 -8.33 11.43 11.11
CA SER A 290 -9.00 10.63 12.16
C SER A 290 -10.52 10.68 12.06
N SER A 291 -11.09 11.81 11.65
CA SER A 291 -12.53 11.96 11.44
C SER A 291 -13.01 11.18 10.20
N LEU A 292 -12.20 11.14 9.13
CA LEU A 292 -12.46 10.31 7.94
C LEU A 292 -12.39 8.81 8.24
N LEU A 293 -11.45 8.37 9.08
CA LEU A 293 -11.41 6.98 9.56
C LEU A 293 -12.70 6.60 10.28
N GLN A 294 -13.18 7.45 11.18
CA GLN A 294 -14.44 7.22 11.90
C GLN A 294 -15.64 7.21 10.96
N LYS A 295 -15.72 8.18 10.04
CA LYS A 295 -16.81 8.29 9.07
C LYS A 295 -16.92 7.06 8.16
N ASN A 296 -15.78 6.46 7.80
CA ASN A 296 -15.71 5.33 6.87
C ASN A 296 -15.51 3.97 7.56
N ILE A 297 -15.68 3.89 8.88
CA ILE A 297 -15.29 2.72 9.69
C ILE A 297 -15.82 1.39 9.16
N GLU A 298 -17.07 1.35 8.67
CA GLU A 298 -17.69 0.13 8.16
C GLU A 298 -17.01 -0.38 6.88
N GLN A 299 -16.73 0.53 5.94
CA GLN A 299 -16.03 0.20 4.70
C GLN A 299 -14.60 -0.26 4.99
N LEU A 300 -13.90 0.49 5.84
CA LEU A 300 -12.51 0.21 6.20
C LEU A 300 -12.38 -1.13 6.95
N ALA A 301 -13.31 -1.42 7.87
CA ALA A 301 -13.35 -2.67 8.60
C ALA A 301 -13.64 -3.84 7.65
N ALA A 302 -14.56 -3.69 6.69
CA ALA A 302 -14.85 -4.71 5.70
C ALA A 302 -13.64 -5.03 4.81
N VAL A 303 -12.90 -4.01 4.35
CA VAL A 303 -11.65 -4.20 3.58
C VAL A 303 -10.63 -4.98 4.40
N LEU A 304 -10.34 -4.53 5.61
CA LEU A 304 -9.37 -5.18 6.49
C LEU A 304 -9.75 -6.64 6.79
N THR A 305 -11.01 -6.88 7.13
CA THR A 305 -11.54 -8.23 7.34
C THR A 305 -11.41 -9.10 6.08
N SER A 306 -11.66 -8.53 4.89
CA SER A 306 -11.61 -9.29 3.64
C SER A 306 -10.21 -9.76 3.23
N GLU A 307 -9.16 -8.98 3.50
CA GLU A 307 -7.79 -9.33 3.10
C GLU A 307 -6.97 -10.00 4.21
N MET A 308 -7.24 -9.65 5.47
CA MET A 308 -6.49 -10.16 6.62
C MET A 308 -7.19 -11.34 7.30
N GLY A 309 -8.53 -11.40 7.28
CA GLY A 309 -9.31 -12.46 7.93
C GLY A 309 -9.74 -12.16 9.38
N LYS A 310 -9.41 -10.98 9.90
CA LYS A 310 -9.82 -10.55 11.25
C LYS A 310 -11.35 -10.42 11.35
N PRO A 311 -11.99 -10.92 12.42
CA PRO A 311 -13.42 -10.69 12.66
C PRO A 311 -13.81 -9.22 12.57
N LEU A 312 -14.97 -8.93 11.96
CA LEU A 312 -15.38 -7.57 11.61
C LEU A 312 -15.41 -6.61 12.81
N GLN A 313 -15.87 -7.09 13.98
CA GLN A 313 -15.85 -6.30 15.21
C GLN A 313 -14.42 -5.95 15.64
N GLN A 314 -13.47 -6.87 15.49
CA GLN A 314 -12.07 -6.61 15.84
C GLN A 314 -11.41 -5.63 14.86
N SER A 315 -11.78 -5.67 13.57
CA SER A 315 -11.37 -4.66 12.58
C SER A 315 -11.90 -3.26 12.93
N ARG A 316 -13.15 -3.13 13.38
CA ARG A 316 -13.69 -1.85 13.90
C ARG A 316 -12.91 -1.36 15.12
N ASN A 317 -12.63 -2.26 16.06
CA ASN A 317 -11.86 -1.93 17.26
C ASN A 317 -10.46 -1.39 16.91
N GLU A 318 -9.80 -1.96 15.89
CA GLU A 318 -8.51 -1.47 15.41
C GLU A 318 -8.58 -0.01 14.92
N ILE A 319 -9.57 0.31 14.09
CA ILE A 319 -9.77 1.66 13.55
C ILE A 319 -10.09 2.66 14.68
N ASN A 320 -10.90 2.26 15.66
CA ASN A 320 -11.17 3.06 16.86
C ASN A 320 -9.91 3.30 17.70
N GLY A 321 -9.08 2.27 17.85
CA GLY A 321 -7.77 2.38 18.50
C GLY A 321 -6.85 3.35 17.76
N ALA A 322 -6.84 3.31 16.42
CA ALA A 322 -6.05 4.20 15.59
C ALA A 322 -6.47 5.67 15.80
N CYS A 323 -7.78 5.95 15.81
CA CYS A 323 -8.32 7.27 16.10
C CYS A 323 -7.94 7.76 17.50
N THR A 324 -7.99 6.88 18.49
CA THR A 324 -7.57 7.20 19.87
C THR A 324 -6.09 7.59 19.93
N ARG A 325 -5.22 6.89 19.18
CA ARG A 325 -3.78 7.21 19.11
C ARG A 325 -3.52 8.53 18.39
N ILE A 326 -4.18 8.77 17.26
CA ILE A 326 -4.06 10.03 16.51
C ILE A 326 -4.47 11.21 17.40
N LYS A 327 -5.60 11.08 18.10
CA LYS A 327 -6.09 12.11 19.02
C LYS A 327 -5.03 12.45 20.07
N TRP A 328 -4.51 11.46 20.79
CA TRP A 328 -3.51 11.72 21.83
C TRP A 328 -2.24 12.37 21.25
N LEU A 329 -1.72 11.85 20.14
CA LEU A 329 -0.50 12.37 19.51
C LEU A 329 -0.68 13.82 19.05
N THR A 330 -1.80 14.15 18.40
CA THR A 330 -2.10 15.52 17.93
C THR A 330 -2.32 16.49 19.09
N GLU A 331 -3.03 16.09 20.14
CA GLU A 331 -3.26 16.92 21.35
C GLU A 331 -1.95 17.23 22.11
N ASN A 332 -0.93 16.37 21.98
CA ASN A 332 0.32 16.50 22.71
C ASN A 332 1.52 16.97 21.86
N ALA A 333 1.37 17.04 20.54
CA ALA A 333 2.45 17.36 19.61
C ALA A 333 3.08 18.73 19.90
N ALA A 334 2.26 19.76 20.08
CA ALA A 334 2.72 21.13 20.36
C ALA A 334 3.59 21.21 21.61
N LYS A 335 3.25 20.43 22.66
CA LYS A 335 4.03 20.37 23.89
C LYS A 335 5.39 19.69 23.68
N TYR A 336 5.39 18.51 23.05
CA TYR A 336 6.59 17.67 22.99
C TYR A 336 7.56 18.00 21.85
N LEU A 337 7.10 18.76 20.85
CA LEU A 337 7.91 19.28 19.74
C LEU A 337 8.31 20.76 19.91
N ALA A 338 7.91 21.41 21.00
CA ALA A 338 8.34 22.77 21.30
C ALA A 338 9.85 22.84 21.58
N ASP A 339 10.43 24.00 21.31
CA ASP A 339 11.79 24.33 21.73
C ASP A 339 11.92 24.21 23.26
N GLU A 340 13.03 23.62 23.72
CA GLU A 340 13.37 23.55 25.13
C GLU A 340 14.42 24.60 25.47
N ILE A 341 14.04 25.59 26.28
CA ILE A 341 14.97 26.60 26.80
C ILE A 341 15.76 25.98 27.96
N MET A 342 17.07 25.89 27.81
CA MET A 342 17.97 25.35 28.83
C MET A 342 18.49 26.44 29.75
N THR A 343 18.86 27.59 29.17
CA THR A 343 19.31 28.78 29.87
C THR A 343 18.81 30.04 29.16
N ASP A 344 18.51 31.08 29.93
CA ASP A 344 18.10 32.39 29.41
C ASP A 344 18.71 33.50 30.28
N GLU A 345 20.00 33.75 30.07
CA GLU A 345 20.80 34.75 30.79
C GLU A 345 20.77 36.12 30.07
N GLU A 346 21.40 37.14 30.69
CA GLU A 346 21.42 38.51 30.17
C GLU A 346 22.03 38.61 28.76
N ASN A 347 23.11 37.85 28.49
CA ASN A 347 23.88 37.94 27.24
C ASN A 347 23.78 36.69 26.35
N MET A 348 23.10 35.64 26.81
CA MET A 348 23.04 34.35 26.11
C MET A 348 21.72 33.64 26.40
N GLN A 349 21.10 33.08 25.36
CA GLN A 349 20.02 32.11 25.47
C GLN A 349 20.44 30.80 24.81
N GLU A 350 20.26 29.68 25.51
CA GLU A 350 20.54 28.35 24.99
C GLU A 350 19.25 27.55 24.90
N LYS A 351 19.02 26.96 23.72
CA LYS A 351 17.82 26.15 23.48
C LYS A 351 18.11 24.92 22.64
N ILE A 352 17.27 23.89 22.82
CA ILE A 352 17.18 22.74 21.92
C ILE A 352 15.94 22.93 21.05
N ALA A 353 16.10 22.91 19.74
CA ALA A 353 15.00 22.85 18.78
C ALA A 353 14.92 21.48 18.12
N TYR A 354 13.78 21.17 17.52
CA TYR A 354 13.51 19.89 16.86
C TYR A 354 13.22 20.09 15.37
N GLU A 355 14.06 19.52 14.51
CA GLU A 355 13.92 19.59 13.05
C GLU A 355 13.50 18.24 12.47
N PRO A 356 12.76 18.17 11.35
CA PRO A 356 12.43 16.90 10.71
C PRO A 356 13.70 16.10 10.35
N LEU A 357 13.56 14.78 10.29
CA LEU A 357 14.58 13.91 9.70
C LEU A 357 14.69 14.19 8.19
N GLY A 358 13.55 14.20 7.49
CA GLY A 358 13.45 14.35 6.04
C GLY A 358 12.40 13.40 5.46
N VAL A 359 12.79 12.54 4.51
CA VAL A 359 11.92 11.49 3.95
C VAL A 359 12.19 10.18 4.68
N VAL A 360 11.17 9.64 5.36
CA VAL A 360 11.29 8.38 6.12
C VAL A 360 10.64 7.21 5.39
N CYS A 361 11.23 6.03 5.53
CA CYS A 361 10.68 4.77 5.01
C CYS A 361 10.01 3.99 6.14
N ASN A 362 8.71 3.69 5.98
CA ASN A 362 7.95 2.83 6.88
C ASN A 362 7.60 1.51 6.18
N ILE A 363 8.09 0.39 6.71
CA ILE A 363 7.74 -0.96 6.24
C ILE A 363 6.93 -1.64 7.36
N SER A 364 5.67 -1.96 7.06
CA SER A 364 4.67 -2.26 8.09
C SER A 364 4.15 -3.70 8.04
N ALA A 365 3.77 -4.22 9.22
CA ALA A 365 3.14 -5.52 9.38
C ALA A 365 1.64 -5.49 9.00
N TRP A 366 1.07 -6.67 8.76
CA TRP A 366 -0.33 -6.86 8.35
C TRP A 366 -1.30 -7.14 9.48
N ASN A 367 -0.81 -7.43 10.68
CA ASN A 367 -1.66 -7.90 11.77
C ASN A 367 -2.50 -6.79 12.38
N TYR A 368 -1.98 -5.55 12.40
CA TYR A 368 -2.73 -4.35 12.77
C TYR A 368 -2.30 -3.14 11.91
N PRO A 369 -2.58 -3.16 10.58
CA PRO A 369 -2.04 -2.20 9.63
C PRO A 369 -2.41 -0.73 9.92
N TYR A 370 -3.56 -0.45 10.53
CA TYR A 370 -3.89 0.90 10.98
C TYR A 370 -3.07 1.27 12.21
N LEU A 371 -3.04 0.41 13.24
CA LEU A 371 -2.38 0.72 14.51
C LEU A 371 -0.86 0.85 14.38
N VAL A 372 -0.20 -0.08 13.70
CA VAL A 372 1.27 -0.03 13.53
C VAL A 372 1.66 1.06 12.53
N GLY A 373 0.81 1.36 11.55
CA GLY A 373 0.98 2.50 10.65
C GLY A 373 0.91 3.83 11.39
N VAL A 374 -0.15 4.08 12.18
CA VAL A 374 -0.31 5.36 12.91
C VAL A 374 0.79 5.60 13.93
N ASN A 375 1.40 4.54 14.47
CA ASN A 375 2.54 4.66 15.37
C ASN A 375 3.77 5.30 14.69
N VAL A 376 3.83 5.30 13.35
CA VAL A 376 4.96 5.78 12.57
C VAL A 376 4.59 7.03 11.76
N PHE A 377 3.60 6.95 10.88
CA PHE A 377 3.34 8.06 9.96
C PHE A 377 2.74 9.29 10.65
N ILE A 378 1.99 9.14 11.76
CA ILE A 378 1.43 10.29 12.49
C ILE A 378 2.55 11.13 13.14
N PRO A 379 3.43 10.56 13.99
CA PRO A 379 4.54 11.35 14.54
C PRO A 379 5.50 11.84 13.46
N ALA A 380 5.73 11.08 12.38
CA ALA A 380 6.53 11.54 11.25
C ALA A 380 5.95 12.81 10.59
N LEU A 381 4.67 12.79 10.23
CA LEU A 381 3.99 13.92 9.60
C LEU A 381 3.89 15.12 10.56
N LEU A 382 3.62 14.90 11.86
CA LEU A 382 3.66 15.96 12.88
C LEU A 382 5.03 16.63 12.95
N GLY A 383 6.11 15.86 12.86
CA GLY A 383 7.49 16.34 12.85
C GLY A 383 7.91 17.07 11.58
N GLY A 384 7.09 17.10 10.52
CA GLY A 384 7.41 17.74 9.24
C GLY A 384 8.15 16.83 8.24
N ASN A 385 8.08 15.51 8.42
CA ASN A 385 8.66 14.53 7.50
C ASN A 385 7.68 14.16 6.38
N ALA A 386 8.20 13.67 5.26
CA ALA A 386 7.42 12.95 4.25
C ALA A 386 7.62 11.43 4.44
N VAL A 387 6.64 10.63 4.02
CA VAL A 387 6.60 9.19 4.33
C VAL A 387 6.47 8.35 3.06
N MET A 388 7.42 7.43 2.87
CA MET A 388 7.26 6.29 1.99
C MET A 388 6.71 5.11 2.79
N TYR A 389 5.48 4.69 2.51
CA TYR A 389 4.79 3.63 3.23
C TYR A 389 4.71 2.34 2.40
N LYS A 390 5.34 1.27 2.88
CA LYS A 390 5.18 -0.07 2.31
C LYS A 390 4.29 -0.92 3.22
N PRO A 391 2.99 -1.07 2.92
CA PRO A 391 2.17 -2.05 3.61
C PRO A 391 2.71 -3.46 3.35
N SER A 392 2.35 -4.38 4.24
CA SER A 392 2.50 -5.81 3.97
C SER A 392 1.66 -6.21 2.76
N GLU A 393 2.13 -7.21 2.01
CA GLU A 393 1.38 -7.82 0.91
C GLU A 393 0.03 -8.45 1.35
N TYR A 394 -0.13 -8.71 2.65
CA TYR A 394 -1.37 -9.22 3.26
C TYR A 394 -2.32 -8.10 3.77
N ALA A 395 -1.94 -6.83 3.60
CA ALA A 395 -2.73 -5.67 4.03
C ALA A 395 -2.62 -4.50 3.02
N SER A 396 -2.41 -4.82 1.75
CA SER A 396 -2.14 -3.82 0.71
C SER A 396 -3.38 -3.01 0.34
N LEU A 397 -4.58 -3.59 0.40
CA LEU A 397 -5.82 -2.85 0.15
C LEU A 397 -6.08 -1.84 1.26
N THR A 398 -5.84 -2.22 2.52
CA THR A 398 -5.87 -1.32 3.67
C THR A 398 -4.86 -0.19 3.50
N GLY A 399 -3.64 -0.49 3.03
CA GLY A 399 -2.66 0.54 2.74
C GLY A 399 -3.11 1.57 1.70
N LEU A 400 -3.80 1.12 0.64
CA LEU A 400 -4.38 2.01 -0.37
C LEU A 400 -5.57 2.82 0.18
N GLN A 401 -6.38 2.26 1.09
CA GLN A 401 -7.42 3.03 1.78
C GLN A 401 -6.82 4.14 2.65
N ILE A 402 -5.70 3.87 3.34
CA ILE A 402 -4.97 4.88 4.13
C ILE A 402 -4.49 6.01 3.21
N GLU A 403 -3.87 5.70 2.06
CA GLU A 403 -3.42 6.71 1.08
C GLU A 403 -4.57 7.58 0.57
N LYS A 404 -5.68 6.95 0.16
CA LYS A 404 -6.87 7.67 -0.29
C LYS A 404 -7.38 8.63 0.78
N LEU A 405 -7.51 8.18 2.02
CA LEU A 405 -8.01 9.03 3.11
C LEU A 405 -7.01 10.12 3.50
N TRP A 406 -5.71 9.93 3.27
CA TRP A 406 -4.71 10.99 3.45
C TRP A 406 -4.90 12.13 2.45
N GLN A 407 -5.12 11.80 1.20
CA GLN A 407 -5.41 12.78 0.16
C GLN A 407 -6.70 13.55 0.48
N GLU A 408 -7.76 12.83 0.88
CA GLU A 408 -9.02 13.46 1.31
C GLU A 408 -8.86 14.32 2.58
N ALA A 409 -7.91 13.98 3.46
CA ALA A 409 -7.64 14.74 4.68
C ALA A 409 -6.94 16.08 4.41
N GLY A 410 -6.28 16.23 3.25
CA GLY A 410 -5.51 17.41 2.85
C GLY A 410 -3.99 17.24 2.90
N ILE A 411 -3.48 16.01 3.05
CA ILE A 411 -2.05 15.75 2.84
C ILE A 411 -1.73 15.94 1.35
N PRO A 412 -0.72 16.73 0.98
CA PRO A 412 -0.31 16.87 -0.41
C PRO A 412 0.13 15.53 -1.00
N ASP A 413 -0.20 15.28 -2.27
CA ASP A 413 0.13 14.03 -2.97
C ASP A 413 1.62 13.68 -2.95
N ASP A 414 2.50 14.67 -2.74
CA ASP A 414 3.93 14.47 -2.69
C ASP A 414 4.54 14.35 -1.28
N VAL A 415 3.70 14.18 -0.25
CA VAL A 415 4.15 14.01 1.15
C VAL A 415 3.98 12.59 1.66
N PHE A 416 3.08 11.81 1.06
CA PHE A 416 2.83 10.41 1.43
C PHE A 416 2.70 9.58 0.15
N GLN A 417 3.48 8.50 0.05
CA GLN A 417 3.48 7.60 -1.11
C GLN A 417 3.43 6.16 -0.65
N VAL A 418 2.59 5.34 -1.28
CA VAL A 418 2.52 3.90 -1.01
C VAL A 418 3.38 3.09 -1.97
N ALA A 419 4.15 2.14 -1.44
CA ALA A 419 4.93 1.14 -2.17
C ALA A 419 4.27 -0.24 -2.10
N ILE A 420 3.76 -0.75 -3.23
CA ILE A 420 3.04 -2.02 -3.31
C ILE A 420 3.98 -3.14 -3.76
N GLY A 421 4.09 -4.20 -2.96
CA GLY A 421 4.83 -5.40 -3.32
C GLY A 421 5.24 -6.24 -2.13
N LYS A 422 6.05 -7.27 -2.38
CA LYS A 422 6.58 -8.20 -1.36
C LYS A 422 7.96 -7.76 -0.87
N GLY A 423 8.79 -8.72 -0.43
CA GLY A 423 10.17 -8.48 0.02
C GLY A 423 11.06 -7.79 -1.02
N GLU A 424 10.90 -8.08 -2.32
CA GLU A 424 11.69 -7.44 -3.40
C GLU A 424 11.51 -5.91 -3.43
N VAL A 425 10.28 -5.41 -3.27
CA VAL A 425 10.03 -3.97 -3.15
C VAL A 425 10.62 -3.42 -1.85
N GLY A 426 10.61 -4.21 -0.79
CA GLY A 426 11.38 -3.91 0.43
C GLY A 426 12.86 -3.66 0.13
N GLU A 427 13.52 -4.53 -0.64
CA GLU A 427 14.93 -4.34 -1.04
C GLU A 427 15.16 -3.04 -1.81
N PHE A 428 14.27 -2.70 -2.76
CA PHE A 428 14.38 -1.45 -3.50
C PHE A 428 14.32 -0.23 -2.56
N LEU A 429 13.48 -0.27 -1.53
CA LEU A 429 13.42 0.78 -0.51
C LEU A 429 14.70 0.84 0.34
N LEU A 430 15.27 -0.31 0.69
CA LEU A 430 16.53 -0.38 1.43
C LEU A 430 17.74 0.07 0.61
N ASP A 431 17.64 0.15 -0.72
CA ASP A 431 18.68 0.73 -1.59
C ASP A 431 18.68 2.27 -1.56
N LEU A 432 17.51 2.90 -1.48
CA LEU A 432 17.34 4.37 -1.54
C LEU A 432 17.87 5.10 -0.31
N PRO A 433 18.33 6.36 -0.41
CA PRO A 433 18.89 7.11 0.73
C PRO A 433 17.79 7.83 1.56
N PHE A 434 16.95 7.08 2.27
CA PHE A 434 15.98 7.66 3.21
C PHE A 434 16.66 8.23 4.46
N ASP A 435 16.04 9.24 5.08
CA ASP A 435 16.50 9.91 6.30
C ASP A 435 16.11 9.15 7.59
N GLY A 436 15.39 8.03 7.45
CA GLY A 436 15.11 7.11 8.54
C GLY A 436 14.35 5.86 8.08
N TYR A 437 14.52 4.74 8.79
CA TYR A 437 13.89 3.45 8.48
C TYR A 437 13.14 2.89 9.68
N PHE A 438 11.83 2.71 9.53
CA PHE A 438 10.93 2.29 10.59
C PHE A 438 10.22 1.00 10.18
N PHE A 439 10.58 -0.10 10.84
CA PHE A 439 10.08 -1.43 10.52
C PHE A 439 9.29 -2.04 11.68
N THR A 440 8.15 -2.65 11.35
CA THR A 440 7.42 -3.53 12.25
C THR A 440 7.26 -4.90 11.60
N GLY A 441 7.67 -5.98 12.28
CA GLY A 441 7.54 -7.34 11.76
C GLY A 441 8.41 -8.37 12.48
N SER A 442 8.85 -9.41 11.78
CA SER A 442 9.59 -10.51 12.43
C SER A 442 11.03 -10.14 12.79
N HIS A 443 11.55 -10.74 13.87
CA HIS A 443 12.94 -10.53 14.32
C HIS A 443 13.96 -10.73 13.18
N LYS A 444 13.82 -11.82 12.43
CA LYS A 444 14.68 -12.15 11.29
C LYS A 444 14.74 -11.03 10.26
N THR A 445 13.58 -10.45 9.92
CA THR A 445 13.48 -9.38 8.92
C THR A 445 14.01 -8.05 9.47
N GLY A 446 13.71 -7.72 10.73
CA GLY A 446 14.24 -6.52 11.37
C GLY A 446 15.77 -6.51 11.46
N LYS A 447 16.36 -7.64 11.85
CA LYS A 447 17.82 -7.83 11.85
C LYS A 447 18.43 -7.61 10.45
N TYR A 448 17.80 -8.19 9.43
CA TYR A 448 18.24 -8.02 8.04
C TYR A 448 18.18 -6.54 7.60
N ILE A 449 17.06 -5.86 7.83
CA ILE A 449 16.88 -4.45 7.51
C ILE A 449 17.95 -3.60 8.19
N TYR A 450 18.14 -3.79 9.51
CA TYR A 450 19.12 -3.02 10.27
C TYR A 450 20.54 -3.21 9.72
N GLN A 451 20.95 -4.45 9.43
CA GLN A 451 22.25 -4.74 8.81
C GLN A 451 22.41 -4.05 7.45
N ARG A 452 21.34 -3.98 6.66
CA ARG A 452 21.34 -3.38 5.31
C ARG A 452 21.45 -1.86 5.33
N VAL A 453 20.85 -1.20 6.33
CA VAL A 453 20.77 0.28 6.40
C VAL A 453 21.76 0.91 7.38
N ALA A 454 22.34 0.15 8.31
CA ALA A 454 23.32 0.66 9.27
C ALA A 454 24.47 1.47 8.64
N PRO A 455 25.05 1.09 7.47
CA PRO A 455 26.09 1.89 6.82
C PRO A 455 25.65 3.30 6.40
N LYS A 456 24.34 3.59 6.34
CA LYS A 456 23.80 4.91 5.99
C LYS A 456 23.79 5.89 7.14
N MET A 457 24.01 5.42 8.38
CA MET A 457 24.09 6.26 9.59
C MET A 457 22.85 7.13 9.83
N VAL A 458 21.66 6.67 9.41
CA VAL A 458 20.37 7.31 9.68
C VAL A 458 19.61 6.56 10.78
N PRO A 459 18.65 7.22 11.46
CA PRO A 459 17.78 6.55 12.42
C PRO A 459 17.15 5.29 11.84
N CYS A 460 17.22 4.20 12.59
CA CYS A 460 16.49 2.98 12.32
C CYS A 460 15.73 2.60 13.59
N GLN A 461 14.51 2.11 13.42
CA GLN A 461 13.70 1.54 14.49
C GLN A 461 13.10 0.23 14.01
N CYS A 462 13.09 -0.74 14.91
CA CYS A 462 12.53 -2.06 14.67
C CYS A 462 11.62 -2.43 15.84
N GLU A 463 10.34 -2.62 15.56
CA GLU A 463 9.38 -3.24 16.48
C GLU A 463 9.15 -4.68 16.06
N LEU A 464 9.62 -5.62 16.87
CA LEU A 464 9.72 -7.03 16.50
C LEU A 464 8.83 -7.89 17.40
N GLY A 465 8.82 -9.19 17.10
CA GLY A 465 8.03 -10.18 17.82
C GLY A 465 8.37 -10.34 19.30
N GLY A 466 7.55 -11.14 19.97
CA GLY A 466 7.61 -11.39 21.41
C GLY A 466 7.49 -12.87 21.76
N LYS A 467 7.72 -13.17 23.04
CA LYS A 467 7.29 -14.42 23.67
C LYS A 467 6.74 -14.10 25.05
N ASP A 468 5.80 -13.18 25.02
CA ASP A 468 5.39 -12.36 26.15
C ASP A 468 4.79 -13.23 27.26
N PRO A 469 5.41 -13.22 28.46
CA PRO A 469 4.96 -14.04 29.56
C PRO A 469 3.86 -13.36 30.39
N LEU A 470 3.01 -14.19 30.98
CA LEU A 470 2.01 -13.79 31.97
C LEU A 470 2.12 -14.64 33.22
N TYR A 471 2.11 -14.01 34.40
CA TYR A 471 2.09 -14.70 35.69
C TYR A 471 0.78 -14.46 36.45
N VAL A 472 0.15 -15.53 36.94
CA VAL A 472 -1.01 -15.49 37.84
C VAL A 472 -0.57 -15.93 39.24
N ALA A 473 -0.53 -14.97 40.17
CA ALA A 473 -0.07 -15.19 41.54
C ALA A 473 -1.12 -15.87 42.42
N ASP A 474 -0.69 -16.42 43.57
CA ASP A 474 -1.56 -17.14 44.51
C ASP A 474 -2.58 -16.29 45.26
N ASP A 475 -2.43 -14.96 45.23
CA ASP A 475 -3.36 -14.05 45.90
C ASP A 475 -4.52 -13.59 45.02
N VAL A 476 -4.61 -14.06 43.77
CA VAL A 476 -5.73 -13.78 42.87
C VAL A 476 -7.01 -14.41 43.41
N THR A 477 -8.01 -13.57 43.69
CA THR A 477 -9.32 -14.02 44.20
C THR A 477 -10.37 -14.22 43.10
N ASP A 478 -10.31 -13.46 42.01
CA ASP A 478 -11.23 -13.57 40.86
C ASP A 478 -10.60 -14.42 39.74
N ILE A 479 -10.43 -15.71 40.01
CA ILE A 479 -9.79 -16.62 39.06
C ILE A 479 -10.55 -16.68 37.73
N LYS A 480 -11.88 -16.65 37.78
CA LYS A 480 -12.73 -16.69 36.57
C LYS A 480 -12.54 -15.43 35.72
N GLY A 481 -12.61 -14.25 36.32
CA GLY A 481 -12.40 -12.99 35.59
C GLY A 481 -10.99 -12.88 35.02
N VAL A 482 -9.98 -13.34 35.77
CA VAL A 482 -8.59 -13.39 35.29
C VAL A 482 -8.46 -14.37 34.13
N ALA A 483 -8.98 -15.58 34.23
CA ALA A 483 -8.94 -16.57 33.14
C ALA A 483 -9.62 -16.05 31.86
N ALA A 484 -10.74 -15.32 31.98
CA ALA A 484 -11.40 -14.73 30.83
C ALA A 484 -10.57 -13.60 30.19
N ALA A 485 -10.01 -12.70 31.00
CA ALA A 485 -9.19 -11.60 30.52
C ALA A 485 -7.89 -12.09 29.86
N THR A 486 -7.26 -13.13 30.41
CA THR A 486 -6.04 -13.69 29.84
C THR A 486 -6.33 -14.53 28.60
N ALA A 487 -7.48 -15.20 28.50
CA ALA A 487 -7.89 -15.86 27.27
C ALA A 487 -8.08 -14.84 26.13
N ASP A 488 -8.69 -13.67 26.40
CA ASP A 488 -8.76 -12.58 25.42
C ASP A 488 -7.36 -12.12 24.97
N GLY A 489 -6.45 -11.87 25.92
CA GLY A 489 -5.07 -11.46 25.62
C GLY A 489 -4.20 -12.52 24.89
N VAL A 490 -4.63 -13.79 24.87
CA VAL A 490 -4.00 -14.86 24.07
C VAL A 490 -4.62 -14.94 22.68
N PHE A 491 -5.96 -14.89 22.58
CA PHE A 491 -6.68 -15.32 21.39
C PHE A 491 -7.27 -14.18 20.55
N TYR A 492 -7.27 -12.94 21.03
CA TYR A 492 -7.70 -11.78 20.24
C TYR A 492 -6.91 -11.71 18.92
N ASN A 493 -7.60 -11.47 17.80
CA ASN A 493 -7.01 -11.54 16.46
C ASN A 493 -6.32 -12.89 16.13
N ASN A 494 -6.86 -13.99 16.66
CA ASN A 494 -6.29 -15.33 16.61
C ASN A 494 -4.87 -15.42 17.21
N GLY A 495 -4.52 -14.57 18.18
CA GLY A 495 -3.15 -14.50 18.73
C GLY A 495 -2.12 -13.95 17.75
N GLN A 496 -2.53 -13.37 16.62
CA GLN A 496 -1.63 -12.72 15.66
C GLN A 496 -1.32 -11.28 16.14
N SER A 497 -0.75 -11.13 17.33
CA SER A 497 -0.35 -9.85 17.93
C SER A 497 1.08 -9.95 18.42
N CYS A 498 1.88 -8.89 18.22
CA CYS A 498 3.25 -8.86 18.76
C CYS A 498 3.27 -8.89 20.29
N CYS A 499 2.21 -8.39 20.94
CA CYS A 499 2.04 -8.39 22.40
C CYS A 499 0.95 -9.36 22.89
N ALA A 500 0.58 -10.36 22.06
CA ALA A 500 -0.23 -11.48 22.53
C ALA A 500 0.50 -12.19 23.67
N VAL A 501 -0.27 -12.68 24.64
CA VAL A 501 0.27 -13.56 25.67
C VAL A 501 0.64 -14.89 25.04
N GLU A 502 1.92 -15.26 25.13
CA GLU A 502 2.48 -16.40 24.43
C GLU A 502 2.89 -17.54 25.38
N ARG A 503 2.95 -17.26 26.69
CA ARG A 503 3.28 -18.21 27.77
C ARG A 503 2.62 -17.80 29.08
N ILE A 504 1.95 -18.73 29.75
CA ILE A 504 1.29 -18.45 31.04
C ILE A 504 1.96 -19.28 32.14
N TYR A 505 2.30 -18.62 33.24
CA TYR A 505 2.75 -19.22 34.48
C TYR A 505 1.69 -19.01 35.55
N VAL A 506 1.35 -20.05 36.29
CA VAL A 506 0.31 -19.97 37.32
C VAL A 506 0.82 -20.61 38.60
N HIS A 507 0.68 -19.89 39.70
CA HIS A 507 1.07 -20.40 41.01
C HIS A 507 0.28 -21.67 41.34
N GLU A 508 0.96 -22.70 41.86
CA GLU A 508 0.40 -24.02 42.16
C GLU A 508 -0.90 -24.02 42.97
N LYS A 509 -1.09 -23.04 43.88
CA LYS A 509 -2.28 -22.94 44.74
C LYS A 509 -3.57 -22.61 43.98
N VAL A 510 -3.45 -21.97 42.81
CA VAL A 510 -4.59 -21.53 41.98
C VAL A 510 -4.59 -22.17 40.60
N TYR A 511 -3.57 -22.98 40.28
CA TYR A 511 -3.36 -23.55 38.94
C TYR A 511 -4.56 -24.35 38.44
N ASP A 512 -5.04 -25.33 39.20
CA ASP A 512 -6.06 -26.26 38.70
C ASP A 512 -7.38 -25.50 38.41
N GLN A 513 -7.80 -24.63 39.34
CA GLN A 513 -8.99 -23.79 39.16
C GLN A 513 -8.85 -22.80 38.00
N TYR A 514 -7.68 -22.20 37.82
CA TYR A 514 -7.42 -21.29 36.71
C TYR A 514 -7.47 -21.99 35.36
N VAL A 515 -6.82 -23.15 35.24
CA VAL A 515 -6.81 -23.93 34.00
C VAL A 515 -8.23 -24.35 33.61
N ASP A 516 -9.03 -24.79 34.57
CA ASP A 516 -10.42 -25.19 34.32
C ASP A 516 -11.28 -24.02 33.80
N GLU A 517 -11.22 -22.85 34.43
CA GLU A 517 -11.97 -21.66 33.95
C GLU A 517 -11.40 -21.12 32.62
N PHE A 518 -10.09 -21.20 32.40
CA PHE A 518 -9.47 -20.78 31.14
C PHE A 518 -9.92 -21.66 29.97
N VAL A 519 -9.87 -22.99 30.14
CA VAL A 519 -10.34 -23.95 29.13
C VAL A 519 -11.83 -23.76 28.85
N LYS A 520 -12.63 -23.49 29.88
CA LYS A 520 -14.06 -23.21 29.72
C LYS A 520 -14.32 -21.94 28.90
N GLU A 521 -13.57 -20.87 29.15
CA GLU A 521 -13.67 -19.64 28.35
C GLU A 521 -13.30 -19.90 26.89
N VAL A 522 -12.16 -20.55 26.63
CA VAL A 522 -11.68 -20.83 25.28
C VAL A 522 -12.67 -21.69 24.49
N ASN A 523 -13.26 -22.70 25.12
CA ASN A 523 -14.31 -23.52 24.49
C ASN A 523 -15.61 -22.74 24.20
N GLY A 524 -15.79 -21.57 24.81
CA GLY A 524 -16.91 -20.66 24.54
C GLY A 524 -16.73 -19.80 23.28
N PHE A 525 -15.52 -19.70 22.74
CA PHE A 525 -15.26 -18.87 21.57
C PHE A 525 -15.91 -19.42 20.30
N LYS A 526 -16.62 -18.55 19.58
CA LYS A 526 -17.24 -18.89 18.30
C LYS A 526 -16.23 -18.75 17.17
N ILE A 527 -16.01 -19.85 16.46
CA ILE A 527 -15.16 -19.93 15.26
C ILE A 527 -16.06 -19.89 14.03
N GLY A 528 -15.78 -19.00 13.06
CA GLY A 528 -16.62 -18.88 11.87
C GLY A 528 -16.15 -17.87 10.85
N VAL A 529 -17.04 -17.53 9.91
CA VAL A 529 -16.75 -16.55 8.87
C VAL A 529 -16.58 -15.17 9.52
N PRO A 530 -15.49 -14.43 9.25
CA PRO A 530 -15.19 -13.17 9.95
C PRO A 530 -16.26 -12.07 9.87
N THR A 531 -17.15 -12.14 8.88
CA THR A 531 -18.24 -11.18 8.68
C THR A 531 -19.51 -11.53 9.44
N ASP A 532 -19.60 -12.72 10.04
CA ASP A 532 -20.78 -13.16 10.79
C ASP A 532 -20.78 -12.57 12.20
N ASP A 533 -21.96 -12.27 12.73
CA ASP A 533 -22.12 -11.68 14.05
C ASP A 533 -21.69 -12.63 15.18
N GLY A 534 -20.90 -12.10 16.11
CA GLY A 534 -20.46 -12.81 17.30
C GLY A 534 -19.32 -13.81 17.07
N ILE A 535 -18.71 -13.83 15.88
CA ILE A 535 -17.47 -14.59 15.64
C ILE A 535 -16.30 -13.93 16.36
N TYR A 536 -15.55 -14.74 17.10
CA TYR A 536 -14.38 -14.32 17.86
C TYR A 536 -13.08 -14.84 17.24
N ILE A 537 -13.12 -16.04 16.65
CA ILE A 537 -11.98 -16.67 15.97
C ILE A 537 -12.28 -16.78 14.47
N GLY A 538 -11.45 -16.14 13.67
CA GLY A 538 -11.50 -16.18 12.20
C GLY A 538 -10.44 -17.12 11.60
N PRO A 539 -10.20 -17.08 10.28
CA PRO A 539 -9.03 -17.69 9.68
C PRO A 539 -7.75 -16.92 10.08
N LEU A 540 -6.61 -17.61 10.11
CA LEU A 540 -5.30 -16.98 10.11
C LEU A 540 -5.09 -16.20 8.80
N SER A 541 -4.24 -15.18 8.81
CA SER A 541 -3.98 -14.39 7.60
C SER A 541 -3.07 -15.11 6.61
N ARG A 542 -2.30 -16.10 7.08
CA ARG A 542 -1.37 -16.88 6.25
C ARG A 542 -1.62 -18.37 6.41
N LYS A 543 -1.74 -19.06 5.28
CA LYS A 543 -1.97 -20.51 5.23
C LYS A 543 -0.83 -21.30 5.85
N GLU A 544 0.39 -20.83 5.67
CA GLU A 544 1.61 -21.49 6.14
C GLU A 544 1.69 -21.54 7.66
N GLN A 545 1.04 -20.58 8.35
CA GLN A 545 1.05 -20.49 9.81
C GLN A 545 0.40 -21.72 10.45
N VAL A 546 -0.62 -22.31 9.80
CA VAL A 546 -1.27 -23.55 10.26
C VAL A 546 -0.29 -24.70 10.45
N ALA A 547 0.71 -24.83 9.58
CA ALA A 547 1.72 -25.88 9.69
C ALA A 547 2.69 -25.62 10.84
N VAL A 548 3.06 -24.35 11.07
CA VAL A 548 3.93 -23.94 12.19
C VAL A 548 3.27 -24.26 13.53
N LEU A 549 1.99 -23.91 13.69
CA LEU A 549 1.24 -24.19 14.92
C LEU A 549 1.12 -25.69 15.18
N GLN A 550 0.80 -26.48 14.15
CA GLN A 550 0.74 -27.94 14.28
C GLN A 550 2.09 -28.51 14.72
N GLN A 551 3.20 -28.05 14.14
CA GLN A 551 4.54 -28.50 14.51
C GLN A 551 4.88 -28.19 15.97
N GLN A 552 4.51 -27.00 16.48
CA GLN A 552 4.74 -26.64 17.88
C GLN A 552 3.91 -27.51 18.84
N ILE A 553 2.68 -27.87 18.47
CA ILE A 553 1.84 -28.78 19.25
C ILE A 553 2.43 -30.19 19.24
N ASP A 554 2.81 -30.71 18.08
CA ASP A 554 3.39 -32.05 17.95
C ASP A 554 4.70 -32.17 18.75
N ASP A 555 5.56 -31.14 18.72
CA ASP A 555 6.77 -31.04 19.53
C ASP A 555 6.46 -31.07 21.03
N ALA A 556 5.48 -30.26 21.46
CA ALA A 556 5.07 -30.19 22.86
C ALA A 556 4.51 -31.53 23.36
N VAL A 557 3.60 -32.16 22.61
CA VAL A 557 3.00 -33.46 22.96
C VAL A 557 4.06 -34.56 23.02
N THR A 558 5.00 -34.59 22.07
CA THR A 558 6.11 -35.56 22.07
C THR A 558 7.00 -35.41 23.32
N LYS A 559 7.09 -34.19 23.85
CA LYS A 559 7.85 -33.85 25.06
C LYS A 559 7.02 -33.90 26.35
N GLY A 560 5.78 -34.41 26.29
CA GLY A 560 4.95 -34.67 27.47
C GLY A 560 3.86 -33.64 27.77
N ALA A 561 3.62 -32.65 26.90
CA ALA A 561 2.50 -31.74 27.05
C ALA A 561 1.16 -32.47 26.84
N THR A 562 0.11 -31.92 27.45
CA THR A 562 -1.27 -32.41 27.31
C THR A 562 -2.12 -31.36 26.62
N VAL A 563 -2.84 -31.74 25.57
CA VAL A 563 -3.82 -30.88 24.91
C VAL A 563 -5.12 -30.87 25.73
N LEU A 564 -5.53 -29.71 26.23
CA LEU A 564 -6.75 -29.52 27.03
C LEU A 564 -7.93 -29.02 26.20
N ALA A 565 -7.67 -28.28 25.13
CA ALA A 565 -8.67 -27.80 24.17
C ALA A 565 -8.03 -27.70 22.77
N GLY A 566 -8.84 -27.88 21.72
CA GLY A 566 -8.43 -27.77 20.33
C GLY A 566 -7.34 -28.77 19.92
N GLY A 567 -6.26 -28.26 19.32
CA GLY A 567 -5.06 -29.01 18.93
C GLY A 567 -5.09 -29.53 17.50
N LYS A 568 -6.02 -29.06 16.67
CA LYS A 568 -6.20 -29.54 15.30
C LYS A 568 -6.45 -28.39 14.32
N LYS A 569 -6.14 -28.69 13.05
CA LYS A 569 -6.60 -27.89 11.91
C LYS A 569 -8.13 -27.95 11.87
N SER A 570 -8.77 -26.81 11.61
CA SER A 570 -10.22 -26.77 11.52
C SER A 570 -10.70 -27.34 10.18
N GLU A 571 -11.84 -28.03 10.20
CA GLU A 571 -12.50 -28.54 8.99
C GLU A 571 -13.07 -27.43 8.08
N ARG A 572 -13.03 -26.16 8.53
CA ARG A 572 -13.61 -25.00 7.81
C ARG A 572 -12.79 -24.54 6.61
N GLY A 573 -11.51 -24.87 6.51
CA GLY A 573 -10.65 -24.44 5.41
C GLY A 573 -9.19 -24.36 5.79
N ALA A 574 -8.32 -24.11 4.80
CA ALA A 574 -6.87 -24.26 4.97
C ALA A 574 -6.20 -23.19 5.86
N TYR A 575 -6.91 -22.12 6.19
CA TYR A 575 -6.43 -21.02 7.03
C TYR A 575 -6.95 -21.10 8.48
N TYR A 576 -7.89 -22.00 8.78
CA TYR A 576 -8.50 -22.07 10.11
C TYR A 576 -7.77 -23.05 11.03
N PHE A 577 -7.57 -22.63 12.27
CA PHE A 577 -6.94 -23.42 13.33
C PHE A 577 -7.73 -23.31 14.62
N GLU A 578 -7.89 -24.42 15.35
CA GLU A 578 -8.64 -24.41 16.61
C GLU A 578 -7.84 -23.73 17.73
N PRO A 579 -8.46 -22.87 18.55
CA PRO A 579 -7.86 -22.37 19.78
C PRO A 579 -7.35 -23.54 20.63
N THR A 580 -6.04 -23.57 20.88
CA THR A 580 -5.39 -24.72 21.51
C THR A 580 -4.81 -24.34 22.86
N VAL A 581 -5.12 -25.13 23.89
CA VAL A 581 -4.59 -24.97 25.24
C VAL A 581 -3.75 -26.18 25.60
N LEU A 582 -2.50 -25.95 25.97
CA LEU A 582 -1.54 -26.97 26.37
C LEU A 582 -1.20 -26.83 27.86
N ALA A 583 -1.26 -27.93 28.60
CA ALA A 583 -0.77 -28.04 29.97
C ALA A 583 0.41 -29.00 30.06
N ASN A 584 1.05 -29.06 31.23
CA ASN A 584 2.27 -29.84 31.46
C ASN A 584 3.41 -29.44 30.50
N VAL A 585 3.42 -28.17 30.09
CA VAL A 585 4.45 -27.61 29.21
C VAL A 585 5.70 -27.25 29.99
N ASN A 586 6.83 -27.19 29.31
CA ASN A 586 8.11 -26.73 29.89
C ASN A 586 8.99 -26.06 28.83
N HIS A 587 10.10 -25.46 29.27
CA HIS A 587 11.08 -24.78 28.43
C HIS A 587 12.00 -25.73 27.65
N GLN A 588 11.59 -26.97 27.37
CA GLN A 588 12.19 -27.77 26.31
C GLN A 588 11.31 -27.79 25.06
N MET A 589 10.07 -27.29 25.15
CA MET A 589 9.07 -27.29 24.08
C MET A 589 9.10 -26.00 23.28
N GLN A 590 8.93 -26.11 21.96
CA GLN A 590 8.95 -24.94 21.06
C GLN A 590 7.86 -23.92 21.40
N VAL A 591 6.66 -24.37 21.79
CA VAL A 591 5.56 -23.48 22.19
C VAL A 591 5.90 -22.58 23.39
N MET A 592 6.93 -22.90 24.18
CA MET A 592 7.40 -22.09 25.30
C MET A 592 8.63 -21.21 24.96
N LYS A 593 9.13 -21.24 23.72
CA LYS A 593 10.33 -20.48 23.30
C LYS A 593 10.14 -19.66 22.03
N ASP A 594 9.53 -20.26 21.03
CA ASP A 594 9.36 -19.68 19.71
C ASP A 594 8.00 -18.98 19.62
N GLU A 595 7.96 -17.79 19.03
CA GLU A 595 6.73 -17.03 18.79
C GLU A 595 5.74 -17.88 17.98
N SER A 596 4.53 -18.06 18.51
CA SER A 596 3.49 -18.88 17.89
C SER A 596 2.68 -18.08 16.89
N PHE A 597 2.39 -16.81 17.18
CA PHE A 597 1.65 -15.89 16.29
C PHE A 597 0.35 -16.52 15.74
N GLY A 598 -0.38 -17.17 16.63
CA GLY A 598 -1.54 -17.99 16.32
C GLY A 598 -2.22 -18.47 17.59
N PRO A 599 -3.40 -19.12 17.49
CA PRO A 599 -4.26 -19.37 18.63
C PRO A 599 -3.81 -20.64 19.38
N ILE A 600 -2.62 -20.62 19.96
CA ILE A 600 -2.11 -21.70 20.82
C ILE A 600 -1.46 -21.11 22.07
N ILE A 601 -1.61 -21.78 23.22
CA ILE A 601 -1.00 -21.31 24.48
C ILE A 601 -0.54 -22.47 25.37
N GLY A 602 0.62 -22.29 26.00
CA GLY A 602 1.13 -23.16 27.06
C GLY A 602 0.90 -22.56 28.44
N ILE A 603 0.33 -23.36 29.35
CA ILE A 603 0.12 -23.01 30.76
C ILE A 603 1.01 -23.89 31.65
N MET A 604 1.94 -23.26 32.37
CA MET A 604 2.93 -23.91 33.20
C MET A 604 2.68 -23.61 34.70
N LYS A 605 2.74 -24.65 35.53
CA LYS A 605 2.66 -24.54 36.99
C LYS A 605 3.99 -24.05 37.56
N VAL A 606 3.95 -23.14 38.53
CA VAL A 606 5.13 -22.65 39.29
C VAL A 606 4.84 -22.64 40.79
N VAL A 607 5.86 -22.79 41.62
CA VAL A 607 5.72 -22.92 43.09
C VAL A 607 5.75 -21.57 43.82
N ASP A 608 6.41 -20.56 43.26
CA ASP A 608 6.53 -19.23 43.87
C ASP A 608 6.85 -18.12 42.84
N ASP A 609 6.96 -16.87 43.32
CA ASP A 609 7.30 -15.69 42.50
C ASP A 609 8.70 -15.80 41.89
N LYS A 610 9.64 -16.45 42.58
CA LYS A 610 11.04 -16.54 42.15
C LYS A 610 11.16 -17.45 40.93
N GLU A 611 10.54 -18.63 40.98
CA GLU A 611 10.48 -19.54 39.83
C GLU A 611 9.73 -18.89 38.66
N ALA A 612 8.64 -18.17 38.93
CA ALA A 612 7.95 -17.40 37.89
C ALA A 612 8.89 -16.40 37.21
N ILE A 613 9.60 -15.55 37.96
CA ILE A 613 10.53 -14.56 37.42
C ILE A 613 11.64 -15.22 36.58
N GLU A 614 12.22 -16.33 37.06
CA GLU A 614 13.26 -17.07 36.34
C GLU A 614 12.75 -17.54 34.97
N LEU A 615 11.59 -18.21 34.94
CA LEU A 615 11.00 -18.75 33.71
C LEU A 615 10.45 -17.65 32.79
N MET A 616 9.91 -16.56 33.33
CA MET A 616 9.48 -15.40 32.54
C MET A 616 10.67 -14.77 31.80
N ASN A 617 11.85 -14.72 32.43
CA ASN A 617 13.07 -14.18 31.84
C ASN A 617 13.80 -15.15 30.88
N ASP A 618 13.52 -16.46 30.93
CA ASP A 618 14.06 -17.47 30.01
C ASP A 618 13.45 -17.33 28.61
N THR A 619 13.91 -16.31 27.89
CA THR A 619 13.56 -15.98 26.50
C THR A 619 14.56 -14.95 25.93
N ASP A 620 14.79 -15.02 24.63
CA ASP A 620 15.56 -14.02 23.88
C ASP A 620 14.76 -12.72 23.64
N TYR A 621 13.45 -12.74 23.86
CA TYR A 621 12.53 -11.62 23.62
C TYR A 621 12.30 -10.78 24.89
N GLY A 622 11.68 -9.61 24.71
CA GLY A 622 11.39 -8.68 25.79
C GLY A 622 10.47 -7.54 25.37
N LEU A 623 9.30 -7.85 24.81
CA LEU A 623 8.33 -6.83 24.39
C LEU A 623 7.40 -6.43 25.52
N THR A 624 6.56 -7.35 26.00
CA THR A 624 5.68 -7.12 27.16
C THR A 624 5.75 -8.24 28.18
N ALA A 625 5.34 -7.96 29.42
CA ALA A 625 5.09 -8.97 30.45
C ALA A 625 3.91 -8.56 31.33
N SER A 626 3.16 -9.54 31.81
CA SER A 626 1.95 -9.31 32.61
C SER A 626 2.00 -10.04 33.95
N VAL A 627 1.56 -9.39 35.02
CA VAL A 627 1.43 -9.99 36.35
C VAL A 627 0.03 -9.74 36.89
N TYR A 628 -0.67 -10.83 37.24
CA TYR A 628 -1.96 -10.81 37.89
C TYR A 628 -1.79 -11.11 39.37
N SER A 629 -2.14 -10.12 40.20
CA SER A 629 -2.06 -10.20 41.66
C SER A 629 -3.03 -9.19 42.28
N CYS A 630 -3.57 -9.51 43.45
CA CYS A 630 -4.35 -8.57 44.24
C CYS A 630 -3.51 -7.45 44.87
N ARG A 631 -2.16 -7.52 44.80
CA ARG A 631 -1.25 -6.55 45.40
C ARG A 631 -0.39 -5.85 44.35
N GLN A 632 -0.63 -4.54 44.16
CA GLN A 632 0.12 -3.70 43.21
C GLN A 632 1.63 -3.78 43.42
N GLU A 633 2.07 -3.59 44.67
CA GLU A 633 3.50 -3.53 45.00
C GLU A 633 4.22 -4.85 44.67
N ARG A 634 3.57 -6.00 44.90
CA ARG A 634 4.10 -7.31 44.51
C ARG A 634 4.26 -7.40 42.99
N ALA A 635 3.21 -7.03 42.24
CA ALA A 635 3.25 -7.06 40.79
C ALA A 635 4.34 -6.14 40.22
N GLU A 636 4.47 -4.93 40.75
CA GLU A 636 5.54 -4.00 40.34
C GLU A 636 6.93 -4.52 40.68
N ASN A 637 7.13 -5.13 41.86
CA ASN A 637 8.41 -5.72 42.23
C ASN A 637 8.80 -6.85 41.26
N ILE A 638 7.85 -7.74 40.93
CA ILE A 638 8.07 -8.80 39.92
C ILE A 638 8.40 -8.18 38.56
N LEU A 639 7.61 -7.22 38.08
CA LEU A 639 7.81 -6.59 36.78
C LEU A 639 9.15 -5.85 36.68
N ARG A 640 9.67 -5.26 37.77
CA ARG A 640 10.98 -4.61 37.80
C ARG A 640 12.14 -5.58 37.54
N GLU A 641 11.97 -6.85 37.85
CA GLU A 641 12.98 -7.89 37.60
C GLU A 641 12.94 -8.45 36.17
N LEU A 642 11.94 -8.06 35.37
CA LEU A 642 11.78 -8.53 33.99
C LEU A 642 12.42 -7.56 32.99
N ASN A 643 13.21 -8.11 32.07
CA ASN A 643 13.82 -7.31 31.00
C ASN A 643 12.86 -7.16 29.81
N THR A 644 11.79 -6.39 30.02
CA THR A 644 10.72 -6.14 29.05
C THR A 644 10.48 -4.64 28.82
N GLY A 645 9.96 -4.28 27.66
CA GLY A 645 9.63 -2.90 27.33
C GLY A 645 8.38 -2.37 28.01
N THR A 646 7.37 -3.24 28.18
CA THR A 646 6.09 -2.90 28.83
C THR A 646 5.76 -3.90 29.93
N GLY A 647 5.44 -3.40 31.13
CA GLY A 647 4.93 -4.21 32.23
C GLY A 647 3.46 -3.92 32.50
N TYR A 648 2.65 -4.98 32.63
CA TYR A 648 1.22 -4.88 32.93
C TYR A 648 0.88 -5.48 34.29
N TRP A 649 0.06 -4.77 35.06
CA TRP A 649 -0.57 -5.30 36.27
C TRP A 649 -2.07 -5.50 36.02
N ASN A 650 -2.56 -6.72 36.22
CA ASN A 650 -3.98 -7.11 36.04
C ASN A 650 -4.57 -6.74 34.66
N CYS A 651 -3.73 -6.70 33.63
CA CYS A 651 -4.10 -6.54 32.23
C CYS A 651 -3.01 -7.16 31.33
N CYS A 652 -3.29 -7.28 30.03
CA CYS A 652 -2.36 -7.74 28.99
C CYS A 652 -2.82 -7.22 27.60
N ASP A 653 -2.02 -7.48 26.54
CA ASP A 653 -2.32 -7.16 25.13
C ASP A 653 -2.88 -5.73 24.89
N ARG A 654 -2.30 -4.72 25.55
CA ARG A 654 -2.82 -3.34 25.53
C ARG A 654 -1.76 -2.29 25.25
N VAL A 655 -1.94 -1.52 24.18
CA VAL A 655 -1.03 -0.42 23.83
C VAL A 655 -1.69 0.94 24.00
N SER A 656 -1.06 1.83 24.77
CA SER A 656 -1.51 3.20 25.02
C SER A 656 -0.65 4.22 24.26
N ALA A 657 -1.28 5.22 23.64
CA ALA A 657 -0.55 6.31 22.99
C ALA A 657 0.30 7.15 23.96
N ALA A 658 -0.07 7.16 25.24
CA ALA A 658 0.60 7.98 26.25
C ALA A 658 1.89 7.35 26.81
N LEU A 659 2.10 6.06 26.60
CA LEU A 659 3.24 5.32 27.11
C LEU A 659 4.14 4.89 25.94
N PRO A 660 5.47 4.83 26.15
CA PRO A 660 6.37 4.41 25.10
C PRO A 660 6.10 2.94 24.75
N TRP A 661 5.95 2.66 23.47
CA TRP A 661 6.00 1.31 22.96
C TRP A 661 7.42 1.04 22.51
N SER A 662 8.10 0.10 23.16
CA SER A 662 9.51 -0.20 22.91
C SER A 662 9.77 -1.68 23.16
N GLY A 663 10.58 -2.31 22.32
CA GLY A 663 11.07 -3.66 22.53
C GLY A 663 12.42 -3.67 23.22
N ARG A 664 12.71 -4.73 23.98
CA ARG A 664 14.04 -5.03 24.51
C ARG A 664 14.55 -6.36 23.94
N LYS A 665 15.86 -6.61 24.08
CA LYS A 665 16.54 -7.81 23.55
C LYS A 665 16.21 -8.03 22.06
N ALA A 666 15.73 -9.22 21.67
CA ALA A 666 15.36 -9.54 20.30
C ALA A 666 14.04 -8.89 19.82
N SER A 667 13.26 -8.29 20.72
CA SER A 667 11.96 -7.65 20.39
C SER A 667 12.09 -6.27 19.76
N GLY A 668 13.32 -5.75 19.61
CA GLY A 668 13.56 -4.54 18.83
C GLY A 668 14.36 -3.47 19.55
N PHE A 669 14.37 -2.28 18.97
CA PHE A 669 15.03 -1.08 19.48
C PHE A 669 14.38 0.17 18.89
N GLY A 670 14.53 1.29 19.58
CA GLY A 670 13.75 2.52 19.32
C GLY A 670 12.46 2.55 20.14
N SER A 671 11.61 3.53 19.88
CA SER A 671 10.33 3.66 20.58
C SER A 671 9.31 4.36 19.70
N THR A 672 8.09 3.81 19.59
CA THR A 672 6.93 4.56 19.10
C THR A 672 6.05 5.01 20.27
N LEU A 673 5.08 5.89 19.97
CA LEU A 673 4.13 6.46 20.93
C LEU A 673 4.80 7.27 22.06
N SER A 674 3.99 7.85 22.95
CA SER A 674 4.42 8.84 23.95
C SER A 674 5.17 10.04 23.34
N TYR A 675 5.82 10.83 24.19
CA TYR A 675 6.74 11.87 23.73
C TYR A 675 7.99 11.28 23.07
N ALA A 676 8.42 10.07 23.47
CA ALA A 676 9.63 9.44 22.94
C ALA A 676 9.46 9.09 21.46
N GLY A 677 8.32 8.52 21.08
CA GLY A 677 7.98 8.21 19.71
C GLY A 677 7.63 9.43 18.86
N LEU A 678 7.13 10.53 19.43
CA LEU A 678 7.05 11.81 18.71
C LEU A 678 8.46 12.31 18.35
N ARG A 679 9.38 12.26 19.31
CA ARG A 679 10.77 12.74 19.13
C ARG A 679 11.63 11.82 18.28
N ALA A 680 11.25 10.55 18.08
CA ALA A 680 11.95 9.61 17.22
C ALA A 680 11.98 10.06 15.74
N PHE A 681 11.10 10.98 15.34
CA PHE A 681 11.00 11.49 13.96
C PHE A 681 11.53 12.92 13.80
N VAL A 682 12.28 13.42 14.77
CA VAL A 682 12.94 14.73 14.69
C VAL A 682 14.38 14.62 15.21
N LYS A 683 15.25 15.50 14.72
CA LYS A 683 16.63 15.63 15.19
C LYS A 683 16.77 16.87 16.07
N PRO A 684 17.41 16.75 17.25
CA PRO A 684 17.65 17.90 18.10
C PRO A 684 18.76 18.79 17.49
N LYS A 685 18.59 20.11 17.59
CA LYS A 685 19.60 21.11 17.26
C LYS A 685 19.79 22.06 18.44
N ALA A 686 21.03 22.18 18.91
CA ALA A 686 21.39 23.15 19.92
C ALA A 686 21.61 24.54 19.29
N TYR A 687 21.06 25.57 19.94
CA TYR A 687 21.29 26.97 19.60
C TYR A 687 21.92 27.68 20.78
N HIS A 688 22.96 28.47 20.50
CA HIS A 688 23.53 29.45 21.43
C HIS A 688 23.30 30.84 20.84
N LEU A 689 22.33 31.57 21.37
CA LEU A 689 21.85 32.84 20.85
C LEU A 689 22.37 33.97 21.72
N ARG A 690 23.45 34.63 21.27
CA ARG A 690 23.96 35.85 21.91
C ARG A 690 22.99 37.00 21.64
N LYS A 691 22.56 37.68 22.70
CA LYS A 691 21.63 38.82 22.66
C LYS A 691 22.31 40.11 22.24
#